data_AF-A0A1A7PC29-F1
#
_entry.id   AF-A0A1A7PC29-F1
#
_cell.length_a   1.000
_cell.length_b   1.000
_cell.length_c   1.000
_cell.angle_alpha   90.00
_cell.angle_beta   90.00
_cell.angle_gamma   90.00
#
_symmetry.space_group_name_H-M   'P 1'
#
loop_
_entity.id
_entity.type
_entity.pdbx_description
1 polymer ?
#
loop_
_entity_poly.entity_id
_entity_poly.type
_entity_poly.pdbx_seq_one_letter_code
_entity_poly.pdbx_strand_id
1 'polypeptide(L)'
;MSNNARKLIASAVTAGFVFVGVDAIAQDYVPVGTTGNPSNASLAVGDRSTSTGYLSTAMGVNSNASGSFSTALGFGAQATAGNSVALGRDAVADQGNTVSVGNATTKRRIVNVANGTADNDAVNKSQLDAVEAKVNKKVDAGTVGAAGNASLAVGERSNSTGYLSIAMGVGSNATGGFSTAIGINSKATAGNSVALGRDAVADQGNTVSVGNATTKRRIVNVANGTADNDAVNKSQLDAVEAKIGNKVDQGTVEGAGSLAVGKSAEAKGYIATAVGYGHALDTYAVAMGVNAYAYNANGIAIGTLAKAGATNEDYANADIFDRIDPETGKPLYNVSPGANPRDIRSGAIAIGNSAEAVGYRNTVIGEDAKAGIIIERDDYNHPNKFGLGAVGATAIGAAAIAGGSQVTVVGNGAVAEGKISVGVGTRSYTTGKADTAVGTYSVVTEDSAVALGAYARADHKNSVALGNSSITEDVKATASTTINGKEYTFAGGDQSQVVGTVSIGGKGVVGYTDTTNEGHWNDPAHYTNANGRTDMDNAIYRTITNVAAGRINADSTDAINGSQLYAVMGATEENRKLIENNAINLAQTDHRINRRIDSVEEESRAGDAMNRKLIENNRKLIENNTIKLAQTDHRINRRIDSVEEESRAGDAMNAALAALKPLQYDPNEKFQVMAGTGRFKDKQGFALGVAHHINENLLLNAGAAYSGSKYKIWNAGITYRFGSSNQKAPVIKVSNDEQRIRSLEQENMMLKQRLAAIEAKLSKLK
;
A
#
# COMPACT_ATOMS: atom_id res chain seq x y z
N MET A 1 -54.75 38.14 180.83
CA MET A 1 -54.48 37.38 182.07
C MET A 1 -53.81 36.06 181.68
N SER A 2 -52.75 35.69 182.42
CA SER A 2 -51.77 34.58 182.22
C SER A 2 -50.73 34.82 181.10
N ASN A 3 -49.53 35.34 181.42
CA ASN A 3 -48.27 34.64 181.81
C ASN A 3 -47.75 33.69 180.71
N ASN A 4 -46.53 33.78 180.17
CA ASN A 4 -45.25 34.22 180.73
C ASN A 4 -44.30 34.75 179.64
N ALA A 5 -43.66 35.88 179.93
CA ALA A 5 -42.45 36.33 179.25
C ALA A 5 -41.28 35.37 179.54
N ARG A 6 -40.44 35.09 178.54
CA ARG A 6 -39.09 34.56 178.77
C ARG A 6 -38.04 35.53 178.25
N LYS A 7 -37.09 35.74 179.16
CA LYS A 7 -36.13 36.83 179.29
C LYS A 7 -34.84 36.46 178.57
N LEU A 8 -34.29 37.42 177.84
CA LEU A 8 -32.96 37.38 177.23
C LEU A 8 -31.88 37.48 178.32
N ILE A 9 -30.83 36.65 178.26
CA ILE A 9 -29.56 36.90 178.95
C ILE A 9 -28.44 36.61 177.96
N ALA A 10 -27.64 37.63 177.66
CA ALA A 10 -26.38 37.53 176.95
C ALA A 10 -25.21 37.61 177.96
N SER A 11 -24.13 36.88 177.71
CA SER A 11 -22.83 37.06 178.37
C SER A 11 -21.71 36.99 177.33
N ALA A 12 -20.62 37.70 177.62
CA ALA A 12 -19.77 38.45 176.71
C ALA A 12 -18.61 37.69 176.03
N VAL A 13 -18.36 38.10 174.77
CA VAL A 13 -17.06 38.39 174.10
C VAL A 13 -16.06 37.25 173.81
N THR A 14 -15.96 36.86 172.53
CA THR A 14 -14.79 37.13 171.65
C THR A 14 -15.11 36.78 170.18
N ALA A 15 -14.80 37.73 169.29
CA ALA A 15 -14.71 37.66 167.81
C ALA A 15 -15.75 36.83 167.02
N GLY A 16 -16.71 37.54 166.40
CA GLY A 16 -16.99 37.31 164.98
C GLY A 16 -18.20 36.45 164.58
N PHE A 17 -19.31 36.42 165.32
CA PHE A 17 -20.51 35.71 164.85
C PHE A 17 -21.81 36.46 165.19
N VAL A 18 -22.66 36.67 164.18
CA VAL A 18 -23.99 37.28 164.28
C VAL A 18 -25.04 36.16 164.22
N PHE A 19 -25.88 36.07 165.24
CA PHE A 19 -26.98 35.10 165.37
C PHE A 19 -28.32 35.71 164.93
N VAL A 20 -29.07 35.05 164.04
CA VAL A 20 -30.51 35.32 163.80
C VAL A 20 -31.26 34.04 163.44
N GLY A 21 -32.34 33.72 164.18
CA GLY A 21 -33.36 32.73 163.81
C GLY A 21 -34.00 32.00 165.00
N VAL A 22 -35.33 32.04 165.11
CA VAL A 22 -36.17 31.68 166.28
C VAL A 22 -36.67 30.21 166.26
N ASP A 23 -36.90 29.64 167.45
CA ASP A 23 -37.41 28.29 167.81
C ASP A 23 -36.44 27.09 167.84
N ALA A 24 -35.41 27.16 168.70
CA ALA A 24 -34.70 25.97 169.18
C ALA A 24 -34.50 26.02 170.71
N ILE A 25 -35.11 25.07 171.42
CA ILE A 25 -34.96 24.84 172.87
C ILE A 25 -33.91 23.73 173.05
N ALA A 26 -32.84 24.04 173.79
CA ALA A 26 -31.71 23.17 174.05
C ALA A 26 -32.03 22.10 175.09
N GLN A 27 -31.59 20.85 174.83
CA GLN A 27 -30.82 20.04 175.78
C GLN A 27 -29.82 19.18 174.99
N ASP A 28 -28.55 19.28 175.38
CA ASP A 28 -27.39 18.50 174.93
C ASP A 28 -27.02 18.49 173.44
N TYR A 29 -25.98 19.29 173.13
CA TYR A 29 -25.09 19.21 171.97
C TYR A 29 -25.66 19.63 170.59
N VAL A 30 -24.73 19.94 169.68
CA VAL A 30 -24.87 20.03 168.21
C VAL A 30 -25.51 21.33 167.63
N PRO A 31 -25.28 21.65 166.33
CA PRO A 31 -24.61 22.85 165.83
C PRO A 31 -25.60 23.71 165.03
N VAL A 32 -25.17 24.86 164.50
CA VAL A 32 -25.99 25.59 163.51
C VAL A 32 -25.94 24.82 162.18
N GLY A 33 -26.82 23.81 162.03
CA GLY A 33 -26.86 22.89 160.88
C GLY A 33 -25.74 21.83 160.91
N THR A 34 -26.11 20.56 160.72
CA THR A 34 -25.25 19.39 160.98
C THR A 34 -24.03 19.31 160.04
N THR A 35 -22.83 19.25 160.65
CA THR A 35 -21.48 18.90 160.11
C THR A 35 -20.54 20.00 159.58
N GLY A 36 -20.66 21.26 160.00
CA GLY A 36 -19.54 22.21 159.84
C GLY A 36 -18.36 21.85 160.76
N ASN A 37 -17.20 21.47 160.20
CA ASN A 37 -16.01 21.15 161.00
C ASN A 37 -15.41 22.46 161.56
N PRO A 38 -15.35 22.67 162.89
CA PRO A 38 -14.89 23.94 163.47
C PRO A 38 -13.44 24.31 163.13
N SER A 39 -12.62 23.37 162.62
CA SER A 39 -11.28 23.65 162.11
C SER A 39 -11.23 24.30 160.71
N ASN A 40 -12.36 24.35 159.98
CA ASN A 40 -12.39 24.65 158.54
C ASN A 40 -12.91 26.05 158.18
N ALA A 41 -13.27 26.88 159.16
CA ALA A 41 -13.81 28.24 158.94
C ALA A 41 -14.97 28.30 157.90
N SER A 42 -15.92 27.36 157.99
CA SER A 42 -17.08 27.28 157.10
C SER A 42 -18.34 27.93 157.69
N LEU A 43 -19.30 28.31 156.83
CA LEU A 43 -20.56 28.96 157.21
C LEU A 43 -21.76 28.15 156.70
N ALA A 44 -22.62 27.67 157.60
CA ALA A 44 -23.86 26.99 157.24
C ALA A 44 -25.08 27.76 157.81
N VAL A 45 -26.04 28.13 156.96
CA VAL A 45 -27.25 28.89 157.33
C VAL A 45 -28.49 28.27 156.68
N GLY A 46 -29.34 27.65 157.49
CA GLY A 46 -30.60 27.03 157.06
C GLY A 46 -30.82 25.65 157.71
N ASP A 47 -32.08 25.20 157.79
CA ASP A 47 -32.37 23.85 158.29
C ASP A 47 -31.67 22.79 157.43
N ARG A 48 -30.94 21.87 158.08
CA ARG A 48 -30.12 20.83 157.41
C ARG A 48 -29.11 21.36 156.36
N SER A 49 -28.68 22.61 156.45
CA SER A 49 -27.57 23.08 155.63
C SER A 49 -26.25 22.45 156.12
N THR A 50 -25.42 21.99 155.19
CA THR A 50 -24.13 21.34 155.47
C THR A 50 -23.00 22.10 154.77
N SER A 51 -22.00 22.55 155.53
CA SER A 51 -20.81 23.23 155.00
C SER A 51 -19.54 22.57 155.53
N THR A 52 -19.10 21.49 154.90
CA THR A 52 -17.97 20.64 155.36
C THR A 52 -16.63 21.00 154.72
N GLY A 53 -16.62 21.67 153.57
CA GLY A 53 -15.40 22.08 152.88
C GLY A 53 -14.64 23.20 153.62
N TYR A 54 -13.32 23.25 153.48
CA TYR A 54 -12.49 24.36 154.01
C TYR A 54 -12.95 25.70 153.40
N LEU A 55 -13.26 26.72 154.20
CA LEU A 55 -13.81 28.02 153.76
C LEU A 55 -15.07 27.94 152.88
N SER A 56 -15.89 26.92 153.09
CA SER A 56 -17.16 26.75 152.36
C SER A 56 -18.30 27.60 152.93
N THR A 57 -19.29 27.92 152.11
CA THR A 57 -20.54 28.58 152.52
C THR A 57 -21.75 27.81 152.00
N ALA A 58 -22.64 27.37 152.88
CA ALA A 58 -23.93 26.76 152.52
C ALA A 58 -25.08 27.60 153.09
N MET A 59 -25.93 28.15 152.23
CA MET A 59 -27.06 28.99 152.64
C MET A 59 -28.36 28.56 151.93
N GLY A 60 -29.31 28.05 152.72
CA GLY A 60 -30.59 27.48 152.24
C GLY A 60 -30.91 26.15 152.92
N VAL A 61 -32.20 25.80 153.01
CA VAL A 61 -32.61 24.51 153.59
C VAL A 61 -32.07 23.35 152.73
N ASN A 62 -31.43 22.35 153.35
CA ASN A 62 -30.75 21.24 152.68
C ASN A 62 -29.60 21.63 151.71
N SER A 63 -29.05 22.84 151.79
CA SER A 63 -27.90 23.20 150.95
C SER A 63 -26.62 22.49 151.43
N ASN A 64 -25.78 21.98 150.53
CA ASN A 64 -24.55 21.27 150.83
C ASN A 64 -23.33 21.90 150.11
N ALA A 65 -22.42 22.51 150.86
CA ALA A 65 -21.13 23.02 150.36
C ALA A 65 -19.98 22.16 150.91
N SER A 66 -19.68 21.04 150.25
CA SER A 66 -18.67 20.08 150.71
C SER A 66 -17.31 20.20 150.03
N GLY A 67 -17.20 20.97 148.94
CA GLY A 67 -15.91 21.28 148.32
C GLY A 67 -15.15 22.38 149.08
N SER A 68 -13.81 22.36 149.10
CA SER A 68 -13.02 23.48 149.64
C SER A 68 -13.27 24.76 148.84
N PHE A 69 -13.44 25.91 149.49
CA PHE A 69 -13.81 27.21 148.90
C PHE A 69 -15.15 27.22 148.14
N SER A 70 -16.02 26.25 148.40
CA SER A 70 -17.30 26.13 147.68
C SER A 70 -18.39 27.02 148.28
N THR A 71 -19.35 27.44 147.46
CA THR A 71 -20.54 28.19 147.89
C THR A 71 -21.80 27.55 147.35
N ALA A 72 -22.68 27.05 148.21
CA ALA A 72 -24.00 26.56 147.85
C ALA A 72 -25.07 27.54 148.36
N LEU A 73 -25.82 28.17 147.45
CA LEU A 73 -26.82 29.19 147.76
C LEU A 73 -28.19 28.83 147.16
N GLY A 74 -29.12 28.37 148.00
CA GLY A 74 -30.48 27.98 147.64
C GLY A 74 -30.95 26.68 148.29
N PHE A 75 -32.27 26.47 148.36
CA PHE A 75 -32.85 25.20 148.87
C PHE A 75 -32.28 24.01 148.10
N GLY A 76 -31.67 23.03 148.76
CA GLY A 76 -31.11 21.84 148.11
C GLY A 76 -29.91 22.08 147.19
N ALA A 77 -29.31 23.28 147.18
CA ALA A 77 -28.12 23.56 146.35
C ALA A 77 -26.90 22.75 146.83
N GLN A 78 -26.12 22.17 145.91
CA GLN A 78 -25.00 21.28 146.21
C GLN A 78 -23.73 21.76 145.49
N ALA A 79 -22.78 22.34 146.22
CA ALA A 79 -21.45 22.71 145.74
C ALA A 79 -20.41 21.72 146.30
N THR A 80 -20.23 20.60 145.61
CA THR A 80 -19.45 19.46 146.11
C THR A 80 -17.99 19.46 145.63
N ALA A 81 -17.67 20.24 144.60
CA ALA A 81 -16.30 20.38 144.09
C ALA A 81 -15.58 21.63 144.63
N GLY A 82 -14.24 21.61 144.61
CA GLY A 82 -13.42 22.72 145.09
C GLY A 82 -13.59 24.02 144.27
N ASN A 83 -13.64 25.17 144.93
CA ASN A 83 -13.80 26.50 144.35
C ASN A 83 -15.03 26.62 143.42
N SER A 84 -16.11 25.92 143.76
CA SER A 84 -17.34 25.89 142.96
C SER A 84 -18.47 26.68 143.62
N VAL A 85 -19.40 27.19 142.82
CA VAL A 85 -20.57 27.92 143.28
C VAL A 85 -21.83 27.27 142.72
N ALA A 86 -22.70 26.71 143.57
CA ALA A 86 -24.04 26.27 143.20
C ALA A 86 -25.05 27.36 143.58
N LEU A 87 -25.65 28.02 142.58
CA LEU A 87 -26.52 29.18 142.76
C LEU A 87 -27.95 28.90 142.29
N GLY A 88 -28.88 28.81 143.24
CA GLY A 88 -30.31 28.57 143.03
C GLY A 88 -30.78 27.22 143.59
N ARG A 89 -32.10 27.08 143.73
CA ARG A 89 -32.73 25.86 144.25
C ARG A 89 -32.28 24.61 143.48
N ASP A 90 -31.85 23.58 144.20
CA ASP A 90 -31.38 22.30 143.67
C ASP A 90 -30.23 22.42 142.65
N ALA A 91 -29.52 23.55 142.60
CA ALA A 91 -28.36 23.72 141.72
C ALA A 91 -27.22 22.78 142.16
N VAL A 92 -26.50 22.18 141.22
CA VAL A 92 -25.40 21.25 141.50
C VAL A 92 -24.14 21.76 140.81
N ALA A 93 -23.10 22.04 141.59
CA ALA A 93 -21.76 22.39 141.16
C ALA A 93 -20.79 21.29 141.64
N ASP A 94 -20.67 20.24 140.83
CA ASP A 94 -19.84 19.06 141.06
C ASP A 94 -18.52 19.09 140.26
N GLN A 95 -18.24 20.19 139.56
CA GLN A 95 -16.98 20.47 138.85
C GLN A 95 -16.24 21.64 139.49
N GLY A 96 -14.92 21.49 139.67
CA GLY A 96 -14.11 22.52 140.33
C GLY A 96 -13.98 23.80 139.49
N ASN A 97 -13.87 24.96 140.15
CA ASN A 97 -13.77 26.28 139.51
C ASN A 97 -14.96 26.65 138.60
N THR A 98 -16.19 26.25 138.95
CA THR A 98 -17.38 26.55 138.16
C THR A 98 -18.45 27.30 138.95
N VAL A 99 -19.28 28.07 138.25
CA VAL A 99 -20.55 28.58 138.79
C VAL A 99 -21.68 27.84 138.09
N SER A 100 -22.36 26.96 138.80
CA SER A 100 -23.55 26.28 138.30
C SER A 100 -24.80 27.00 138.78
N VAL A 101 -25.65 27.44 137.85
CA VAL A 101 -26.96 28.05 138.15
C VAL A 101 -28.12 27.06 138.07
N GLY A 102 -27.83 25.76 137.95
CA GLY A 102 -28.82 24.72 137.71
C GLY A 102 -28.29 23.32 138.00
N ASN A 103 -28.95 22.29 137.50
CA ASN A 103 -28.51 20.90 137.57
C ASN A 103 -28.76 20.18 136.24
N ALA A 104 -28.49 18.87 136.19
CA ALA A 104 -28.61 18.05 134.99
C ALA A 104 -30.00 18.19 134.30
N THR A 105 -31.08 18.23 135.10
CA THR A 105 -32.47 18.26 134.60
C THR A 105 -33.05 19.68 134.56
N THR A 106 -32.58 20.59 135.41
CA THR A 106 -33.12 21.95 135.57
C THR A 106 -32.04 22.98 135.30
N LYS A 107 -31.99 23.48 134.06
CA LYS A 107 -31.09 24.56 133.64
C LYS A 107 -31.80 25.91 133.77
N ARG A 108 -31.10 26.97 134.17
CA ARG A 108 -31.66 28.32 134.29
C ARG A 108 -31.10 29.23 133.20
N ARG A 109 -31.94 30.16 132.73
CA ARG A 109 -31.47 31.25 131.87
C ARG A 109 -30.75 32.28 132.72
N ILE A 110 -29.59 32.72 132.25
CA ILE A 110 -28.95 33.95 132.74
C ILE A 110 -29.51 35.08 131.88
N VAL A 111 -30.30 35.95 132.50
CA VAL A 111 -31.00 37.05 131.81
C VAL A 111 -30.34 38.38 132.16
N ASN A 112 -30.54 39.39 131.30
CA ASN A 112 -29.96 40.73 131.43
C ASN A 112 -28.42 40.76 131.34
N VAL A 113 -27.85 39.95 130.44
CA VAL A 113 -26.42 39.92 130.13
C VAL A 113 -26.12 40.95 129.04
N ALA A 114 -25.32 41.98 129.37
CA ALA A 114 -24.80 42.94 128.40
C ALA A 114 -23.90 42.24 127.36
N ASN A 115 -23.61 42.91 126.23
CA ASN A 115 -22.68 42.34 125.24
C ASN A 115 -21.30 42.15 125.87
N GLY A 116 -20.71 40.96 125.71
CA GLY A 116 -19.33 40.72 126.13
C GLY A 116 -18.35 41.57 125.32
N THR A 117 -17.36 42.14 126.00
CA THR A 117 -16.32 43.02 125.44
C THR A 117 -14.92 42.43 125.56
N ALA A 118 -14.67 41.59 126.56
CA ALA A 118 -13.44 40.82 126.73
C ALA A 118 -13.64 39.36 126.31
N ASP A 119 -12.52 38.65 126.05
CA ASP A 119 -12.52 37.26 125.58
C ASP A 119 -13.18 36.27 126.55
N ASN A 120 -13.27 36.63 127.83
CA ASN A 120 -13.82 35.80 128.91
C ASN A 120 -15.18 36.29 129.44
N ASP A 121 -15.82 37.25 128.75
CA ASP A 121 -17.19 37.65 129.05
C ASP A 121 -18.19 36.61 128.50
N ALA A 122 -19.36 36.50 129.14
CA ALA A 122 -20.45 35.67 128.62
C ALA A 122 -21.08 36.30 127.36
N VAL A 123 -21.34 35.48 126.34
CA VAL A 123 -22.01 35.92 125.09
C VAL A 123 -23.52 35.95 125.28
N ASN A 124 -24.19 37.01 124.80
CA ASN A 124 -25.65 37.09 124.78
C ASN A 124 -26.26 36.77 123.40
N LYS A 125 -27.59 36.60 123.33
CA LYS A 125 -28.30 36.24 122.09
C LYS A 125 -28.07 37.25 120.96
N SER A 126 -27.97 38.55 121.24
CA SER A 126 -27.79 39.57 120.19
C SER A 126 -26.44 39.45 119.48
N GLN A 127 -25.38 39.08 120.20
CA GLN A 127 -24.06 38.81 119.62
C GLN A 127 -24.09 37.53 118.75
N LEU A 128 -24.88 36.51 119.13
CA LEU A 128 -25.08 35.31 118.32
C LEU A 128 -25.91 35.58 117.06
N ASP A 129 -27.01 36.32 117.16
CA ASP A 129 -27.86 36.72 116.02
C ASP A 129 -27.05 37.52 114.98
N ALA A 130 -26.11 38.37 115.42
CA ALA A 130 -25.21 39.11 114.54
C ALA A 130 -24.22 38.20 113.78
N VAL A 131 -23.81 37.08 114.37
CA VAL A 131 -23.01 36.04 113.69
C VAL A 131 -23.89 35.28 112.70
N GLU A 132 -25.10 34.87 113.09
CA GLU A 132 -26.07 34.18 112.23
C GLU A 132 -26.38 34.98 110.97
N ALA A 133 -26.61 36.29 111.10
CA ALA A 133 -26.85 37.17 109.95
C ALA A 133 -25.66 37.23 108.97
N LYS A 134 -24.42 37.17 109.47
CA LYS A 134 -23.20 37.13 108.63
C LYS A 134 -23.04 35.80 107.89
N VAL A 135 -23.45 34.69 108.51
CA VAL A 135 -23.40 33.35 107.90
C VAL A 135 -24.42 33.23 106.77
N ASN A 136 -25.67 33.64 107.00
CA ASN A 136 -26.74 33.54 105.99
C ASN A 136 -26.43 34.35 104.72
N LYS A 137 -25.80 35.52 104.85
CA LYS A 137 -25.41 36.35 103.70
C LYS A 137 -24.31 35.73 102.80
N LYS A 138 -23.50 34.80 103.33
CA LYS A 138 -22.50 34.06 102.53
C LYS A 138 -23.08 32.82 101.85
N VAL A 139 -24.19 32.29 102.33
CA VAL A 139 -24.84 31.08 101.77
C VAL A 139 -25.76 31.42 100.59
N ASP A 140 -26.43 32.58 100.62
CA ASP A 140 -27.35 32.98 99.54
C ASP A 140 -26.68 33.72 98.36
N ALA A 141 -25.50 34.33 98.57
CA ALA A 141 -24.78 35.06 97.51
C ALA A 141 -23.96 34.15 96.56
N GLY A 142 -23.92 32.84 96.80
CA GLY A 142 -23.23 31.85 95.95
C GLY A 142 -24.14 31.00 95.06
N THR A 143 -25.46 31.05 95.26
CA THR A 143 -26.42 30.12 94.63
C THR A 143 -27.61 30.85 94.01
N VAL A 144 -27.35 31.67 92.99
CA VAL A 144 -28.42 32.17 92.12
C VAL A 144 -28.47 31.23 90.91
N GLY A 145 -29.47 30.34 90.82
CA GLY A 145 -29.86 29.76 89.52
C GLY A 145 -29.91 28.24 89.33
N ALA A 146 -29.89 27.39 90.36
CA ALA A 146 -30.22 25.95 90.20
C ALA A 146 -31.75 25.72 90.26
N ALA A 147 -32.49 26.25 89.28
CA ALA A 147 -33.95 26.13 89.24
C ALA A 147 -34.42 24.78 88.67
N GLY A 148 -33.55 24.05 87.97
CA GLY A 148 -33.82 22.70 87.50
C GLY A 148 -33.82 21.68 88.64
N ASN A 149 -34.70 20.68 88.57
CA ASN A 149 -34.70 19.58 89.54
C ASN A 149 -33.36 18.82 89.47
N ALA A 150 -32.70 18.66 90.63
CA ALA A 150 -31.37 18.07 90.79
C ALA A 150 -30.27 18.74 89.94
N SER A 151 -30.38 20.05 89.69
CA SER A 151 -29.39 20.81 88.93
C SER A 151 -28.27 21.41 89.79
N LEU A 152 -27.15 21.75 89.17
CA LEU A 152 -26.02 22.46 89.77
C LEU A 152 -25.78 23.78 89.03
N ALA A 153 -25.69 24.89 89.76
CA ALA A 153 -25.34 26.20 89.23
C ALA A 153 -24.22 26.80 90.08
N VAL A 154 -23.06 27.08 89.46
CA VAL A 154 -21.87 27.64 90.12
C VAL A 154 -21.36 28.84 89.33
N GLY A 155 -21.42 30.02 89.94
CA GLY A 155 -20.94 31.28 89.35
C GLY A 155 -22.03 32.33 89.24
N GLU A 156 -21.63 33.60 89.24
CA GLU A 156 -22.55 34.74 89.16
C GLU A 156 -23.40 34.67 87.87
N ARG A 157 -24.74 34.72 88.00
CA ARG A 157 -25.70 34.57 86.88
C ARG A 157 -25.60 33.22 86.14
N SER A 158 -25.02 32.19 86.74
CA SER A 158 -25.16 30.83 86.21
C SER A 158 -26.63 30.41 86.27
N ASN A 159 -27.13 29.77 85.22
CA ASN A 159 -28.53 29.44 85.08
C ASN A 159 -28.68 27.97 84.66
N SER A 160 -29.05 27.13 85.62
CA SER A 160 -29.23 25.69 85.44
C SER A 160 -30.71 25.36 85.65
N THR A 161 -31.49 25.34 84.55
CA THR A 161 -32.95 25.12 84.60
C THR A 161 -33.37 23.76 84.05
N GLY A 162 -32.47 23.05 83.39
CA GLY A 162 -32.73 21.70 82.90
C GLY A 162 -32.82 20.69 84.06
N TYR A 163 -33.58 19.61 83.87
CA TYR A 163 -33.52 18.45 84.77
C TYR A 163 -32.08 17.90 84.78
N LEU A 164 -31.46 17.72 85.96
CA LEU A 164 -30.07 17.24 86.10
C LEU A 164 -29.02 18.05 85.29
N SER A 165 -29.25 19.35 85.08
CA SER A 165 -28.30 20.19 84.35
C SER A 165 -27.16 20.73 85.22
N ILE A 166 -26.02 21.06 84.60
CA ILE A 166 -24.86 21.65 85.26
C ILE A 166 -24.50 22.96 84.54
N ALA A 167 -24.52 24.09 85.24
CA ALA A 167 -24.03 25.38 84.75
C ALA A 167 -22.87 25.86 85.62
N MET A 168 -21.66 25.95 85.06
CA MET A 168 -20.46 26.39 85.77
C MET A 168 -19.76 27.54 85.02
N GLY A 169 -19.63 28.69 85.68
CA GLY A 169 -19.04 29.90 85.14
C GLY A 169 -20.03 31.07 85.09
N VAL A 170 -19.50 32.30 85.11
CA VAL A 170 -20.32 33.52 85.08
C VAL A 170 -21.21 33.54 83.83
N GLY A 171 -22.52 33.68 84.00
CA GLY A 171 -23.47 33.70 82.87
C GLY A 171 -23.63 32.37 82.11
N SER A 172 -23.06 31.26 82.60
CA SER A 172 -23.28 29.93 82.02
C SER A 172 -24.76 29.54 82.06
N ASN A 173 -25.27 28.89 81.02
CA ASN A 173 -26.71 28.65 80.84
C ASN A 173 -26.98 27.21 80.35
N ALA A 174 -27.40 26.34 81.26
CA ALA A 174 -27.73 24.94 81.00
C ALA A 174 -29.25 24.72 81.14
N THR A 175 -29.98 24.86 80.03
CA THR A 175 -31.46 24.79 80.03
C THR A 175 -32.00 23.48 79.47
N GLY A 176 -31.20 22.70 78.74
CA GLY A 176 -31.58 21.36 78.29
C GLY A 176 -31.58 20.35 79.44
N GLY A 177 -32.49 19.37 79.43
CA GLY A 177 -32.41 18.25 80.38
C GLY A 177 -31.09 17.48 80.21
N PHE A 178 -30.43 17.10 81.29
CA PHE A 178 -29.11 16.45 81.33
C PHE A 178 -27.98 17.27 80.68
N SER A 179 -28.16 18.58 80.48
CA SER A 179 -27.18 19.42 79.81
C SER A 179 -26.06 19.91 80.74
N THR A 180 -24.89 20.19 80.19
CA THR A 180 -23.73 20.72 80.94
C THR A 180 -23.12 21.92 80.23
N ALA A 181 -23.18 23.11 80.81
CA ALA A 181 -22.56 24.33 80.32
C ALA A 181 -21.38 24.71 81.24
N ILE A 182 -20.15 24.65 80.73
CA ILE A 182 -18.93 24.95 81.48
C ILE A 182 -18.15 26.06 80.76
N GLY A 183 -18.02 27.22 81.41
CA GLY A 183 -17.34 28.40 80.89
C GLY A 183 -18.22 29.64 80.94
N ILE A 184 -17.60 30.82 80.97
CA ILE A 184 -18.31 32.11 80.99
C ILE A 184 -19.23 32.21 79.76
N ASN A 185 -20.50 32.52 79.95
CA ASN A 185 -21.53 32.60 78.91
C ASN A 185 -21.70 31.35 78.03
N SER A 186 -21.22 30.18 78.47
CA SER A 186 -21.50 28.91 77.79
C SER A 186 -23.01 28.61 77.80
N LYS A 187 -23.54 28.00 76.74
CA LYS A 187 -24.98 27.73 76.56
C LYS A 187 -25.20 26.30 76.12
N ALA A 188 -25.70 25.45 77.00
CA ALA A 188 -26.13 24.08 76.67
C ALA A 188 -27.67 24.03 76.72
N THR A 189 -28.31 24.35 75.60
CA THR A 189 -29.77 24.54 75.54
C THR A 189 -30.52 23.30 75.06
N ALA A 190 -29.83 22.35 74.41
CA ALA A 190 -30.41 21.09 73.99
C ALA A 190 -30.24 19.97 75.04
N GLY A 191 -31.11 18.96 74.99
CA GLY A 191 -31.07 17.82 75.90
C GLY A 191 -29.80 16.97 75.72
N ASN A 192 -29.24 16.47 76.82
CA ASN A 192 -28.04 15.64 76.87
C ASN A 192 -26.86 16.25 76.08
N SER A 193 -26.67 17.56 76.16
CA SER A 193 -25.62 18.28 75.43
C SER A 193 -24.61 18.92 76.37
N VAL A 194 -23.38 19.14 75.90
CA VAL A 194 -22.30 19.75 76.66
C VAL A 194 -21.76 20.97 75.89
N ALA A 195 -21.80 22.15 76.48
CA ALA A 195 -21.12 23.34 75.99
C ALA A 195 -19.85 23.59 76.82
N LEU A 196 -18.68 23.34 76.23
CA LEU A 196 -17.38 23.39 76.92
C LEU A 196 -16.51 24.55 76.40
N GLY A 197 -16.35 25.57 77.23
CA GLY A 197 -15.54 26.75 76.99
C GLY A 197 -16.35 28.06 76.99
N ARG A 198 -15.64 29.19 77.12
CA ARG A 198 -16.26 30.53 77.09
C ARG A 198 -17.07 30.73 75.81
N ASP A 199 -18.30 31.22 75.94
CA ASP A 199 -19.25 31.46 74.83
C ASP A 199 -19.57 30.21 73.97
N ALA A 200 -19.24 28.98 74.42
CA ALA A 200 -19.58 27.77 73.68
C ALA A 200 -21.10 27.57 73.65
N VAL A 201 -21.65 27.10 72.53
CA VAL A 201 -23.09 26.89 72.33
C VAL A 201 -23.33 25.46 71.86
N ALA A 202 -24.08 24.68 72.64
CA ALA A 202 -24.57 23.35 72.31
C ALA A 202 -26.10 23.38 72.22
N ASP A 203 -26.61 23.57 71.00
CA ASP A 203 -28.02 23.71 70.65
C ASP A 203 -28.59 22.48 69.93
N GLN A 204 -27.78 21.43 69.76
CA GLN A 204 -28.19 20.11 69.23
C GLN A 204 -28.10 19.05 70.33
N GLY A 205 -29.12 18.17 70.41
CA GLY A 205 -29.17 17.13 71.44
C GLY A 205 -28.09 16.06 71.23
N ASN A 206 -27.59 15.47 72.33
CA ASN A 206 -26.53 14.45 72.31
C ASN A 206 -25.20 14.92 71.67
N THR A 207 -24.78 16.16 71.90
CA THR A 207 -23.53 16.72 71.34
C THR A 207 -22.64 17.33 72.40
N VAL A 208 -21.33 17.41 72.10
CA VAL A 208 -20.37 18.20 72.85
C VAL A 208 -19.87 19.33 71.94
N SER A 209 -20.23 20.57 72.24
CA SER A 209 -19.74 21.75 71.53
C SER A 209 -18.60 22.39 72.30
N VAL A 210 -17.48 22.62 71.62
CA VAL A 210 -16.32 23.35 72.16
C VAL A 210 -16.25 24.80 71.66
N GLY A 211 -17.30 25.31 71.04
CA GLY A 211 -17.29 26.62 70.38
C GLY A 211 -18.68 27.12 70.04
N ASN A 212 -18.77 28.08 69.12
CA ASN A 212 -20.02 28.58 68.59
C ASN A 212 -19.88 28.86 67.08
N ALA A 213 -20.91 29.44 66.47
CA ALA A 213 -20.95 29.71 65.03
C ALA A 213 -19.75 30.53 64.52
N THR A 214 -19.27 31.49 65.31
CA THR A 214 -18.18 32.40 64.93
C THR A 214 -16.82 31.97 65.48
N THR A 215 -16.79 31.30 66.63
CA THR A 215 -15.57 30.94 67.35
C THR A 215 -15.50 29.43 67.53
N LYS A 216 -14.75 28.78 66.64
CA LYS A 216 -14.48 27.33 66.68
C LYS A 216 -13.13 27.09 67.36
N ARG A 217 -13.02 26.04 68.17
CA ARG A 217 -11.78 25.68 68.88
C ARG A 217 -11.15 24.45 68.27
N ARG A 218 -9.81 24.41 68.22
CA ARG A 218 -9.06 23.19 67.94
C ARG A 218 -9.08 22.29 69.16
N ILE A 219 -9.28 21.00 68.94
CA ILE A 219 -9.03 19.96 69.95
C ILE A 219 -7.61 19.45 69.69
N VAL A 220 -6.71 19.68 70.64
CA VAL A 220 -5.28 19.36 70.51
C VAL A 220 -4.91 18.18 71.39
N ASN A 221 -3.77 17.53 71.10
CA ASN A 221 -3.29 16.35 71.81
C ASN A 221 -4.24 15.13 71.74
N VAL A 222 -4.88 14.94 70.58
CA VAL A 222 -5.76 13.80 70.29
C VAL A 222 -4.90 12.63 69.81
N ALA A 223 -4.89 11.52 70.56
CA ALA A 223 -4.24 10.28 70.15
C ALA A 223 -4.92 9.67 68.91
N ASN A 224 -4.26 8.72 68.24
CA ASN A 224 -4.87 8.03 67.09
C ASN A 224 -6.09 7.25 67.56
N GLY A 225 -7.23 7.45 66.89
CA GLY A 225 -8.41 6.63 67.09
C GLY A 225 -8.18 5.19 66.64
N THR A 226 -8.68 4.23 67.40
CA THR A 226 -8.52 2.79 67.18
C THR A 226 -9.86 2.07 67.01
N ALA A 227 -10.94 2.58 67.62
CA ALA A 227 -12.30 2.10 67.45
C ALA A 227 -13.10 2.98 66.47
N ASP A 228 -14.21 2.44 65.96
CA ASP A 228 -15.07 3.12 64.97
C ASP A 228 -15.66 4.45 65.47
N ASN A 229 -15.74 4.64 66.79
CA ASN A 229 -16.30 5.82 67.44
C ASN A 229 -15.23 6.74 68.07
N ASP A 230 -13.95 6.51 67.79
CA ASP A 230 -12.87 7.40 68.21
C ASP A 230 -12.75 8.62 67.28
N ALA A 231 -12.26 9.73 67.81
CA ALA A 231 -11.92 10.90 66.99
C ALA A 231 -10.67 10.63 66.13
N VAL A 232 -10.70 11.09 64.87
CA VAL A 232 -9.56 11.00 63.95
C VAL A 232 -8.67 12.25 64.09
N ASN A 233 -7.36 12.07 64.22
CA ASN A 233 -6.40 13.17 64.26
C ASN A 233 -5.75 13.44 62.88
N LYS A 234 -4.97 14.53 62.77
CA LYS A 234 -4.33 14.93 61.50
C LYS A 234 -3.37 13.86 60.97
N SER A 235 -2.60 13.17 61.82
CA SER A 235 -1.68 12.13 61.36
C SER A 235 -2.38 10.94 60.70
N GLN A 236 -3.56 10.55 61.18
CA GLN A 236 -4.36 9.51 60.52
C GLN A 236 -4.90 9.98 59.16
N LEU A 237 -5.30 11.24 59.04
CA LEU A 237 -5.75 11.83 57.77
C LEU A 237 -4.60 11.97 56.76
N ASP A 238 -3.44 12.47 57.20
CA ASP A 238 -2.23 12.59 56.37
C ASP A 238 -1.78 11.21 55.85
N ALA A 239 -1.93 10.15 56.66
CA ALA A 239 -1.64 8.78 56.24
C ALA A 239 -2.63 8.26 55.17
N VAL A 240 -3.88 8.73 55.17
CA VAL A 240 -4.85 8.44 54.10
C VAL A 240 -4.52 9.23 52.84
N GLU A 241 -4.21 10.53 52.97
CA GLU A 241 -3.78 11.39 51.86
C GLU A 241 -2.56 10.80 51.14
N ALA A 242 -1.55 10.35 51.90
CA ALA A 242 -0.38 9.66 51.36
C ALA A 242 -0.73 8.35 50.63
N LYS A 243 -1.73 7.59 51.10
CA LYS A 243 -2.19 6.36 50.43
C LYS A 243 -2.96 6.65 49.14
N ILE A 244 -3.63 7.79 49.04
CA ILE A 244 -4.38 8.20 47.83
C ILE A 244 -3.43 8.78 46.77
N GLY A 245 -2.41 9.54 47.16
CA GLY A 245 -1.40 10.08 46.24
C GLY A 245 -0.51 9.01 45.56
N ASN A 246 -0.37 7.83 46.16
CA ASN A 246 0.55 6.77 45.73
C ASN A 246 -0.04 5.71 44.78
N LYS A 247 -1.12 5.98 44.04
CA LYS A 247 -1.67 5.00 43.07
C LYS A 247 -1.12 5.12 41.65
N VAL A 248 -0.39 6.18 41.34
CA VAL A 248 0.38 6.34 40.11
C VAL A 248 1.67 7.00 40.53
N ASP A 249 2.79 6.27 40.54
CA ASP A 249 4.10 6.90 40.77
C ASP A 249 4.24 8.04 39.76
N GLN A 250 4.28 9.29 40.21
CA GLN A 250 4.43 10.43 39.30
C GLN A 250 5.88 10.52 38.85
N GLY A 251 6.07 10.74 37.55
CA GLY A 251 7.38 11.05 36.98
C GLY A 251 7.74 12.53 37.11
N THR A 252 8.82 12.93 36.46
CA THR A 252 9.24 14.34 36.36
C THR A 252 8.34 15.10 35.38
N VAL A 253 7.68 16.16 35.85
CA VAL A 253 6.82 17.05 35.06
C VAL A 253 7.44 18.46 35.08
N GLU A 254 8.00 18.92 33.96
CA GLU A 254 8.55 20.30 33.85
C GLU A 254 7.71 21.17 32.90
N GLY A 255 7.10 20.57 31.89
CA GLY A 255 6.32 21.30 30.89
C GLY A 255 4.92 21.69 31.38
N ALA A 256 4.47 22.91 31.05
CA ALA A 256 3.11 23.31 31.39
C ALA A 256 2.07 22.41 30.69
N GLY A 257 1.13 21.88 31.48
CA GLY A 257 0.09 20.96 31.00
C GLY A 257 0.59 19.55 30.63
N SER A 258 1.83 19.19 30.99
CA SER A 258 2.38 17.86 30.70
C SER A 258 1.92 16.80 31.71
N LEU A 259 2.01 15.53 31.30
CA LEU A 259 1.59 14.36 32.06
C LEU A 259 2.73 13.35 32.13
N ALA A 260 3.17 12.97 33.33
CA ALA A 260 4.16 11.91 33.56
C ALA A 260 3.61 10.82 34.49
N VAL A 261 3.44 9.61 33.95
CA VAL A 261 2.87 8.44 34.64
C VAL A 261 3.96 7.36 34.75
N GLY A 262 4.49 7.13 35.94
CA GLY A 262 5.60 6.21 36.24
C GLY A 262 6.79 6.96 36.85
N LYS A 263 7.41 6.39 37.90
CA LYS A 263 8.49 7.06 38.68
C LYS A 263 9.64 7.60 37.82
N SER A 264 9.94 6.94 36.72
CA SER A 264 11.04 7.31 35.81
C SER A 264 10.56 8.01 34.54
N ALA A 265 9.26 8.29 34.39
CA ALA A 265 8.74 9.03 33.26
C ALA A 265 9.21 10.50 33.33
N GLU A 266 9.57 11.11 32.21
CA GLU A 266 9.98 12.51 32.11
C GLU A 266 9.15 13.23 31.04
N ALA A 267 8.33 14.20 31.44
CA ALA A 267 7.52 15.03 30.55
C ALA A 267 7.96 16.50 30.65
N LYS A 268 8.95 16.88 29.84
CA LYS A 268 9.61 18.20 29.91
C LYS A 268 8.98 19.27 29.02
N GLY A 269 8.34 18.88 27.92
CA GLY A 269 7.75 19.83 26.97
C GLY A 269 6.32 20.28 27.30
N TYR A 270 5.89 21.39 26.71
CA TYR A 270 4.50 21.88 26.81
C TYR A 270 3.50 20.83 26.30
N ILE A 271 2.52 20.45 27.14
CA ILE A 271 1.55 19.38 26.85
C ILE A 271 2.23 18.06 26.38
N ALA A 272 3.41 17.75 26.93
CA ALA A 272 4.08 16.47 26.69
C ALA A 272 3.43 15.33 27.50
N THR A 273 3.45 14.11 26.98
CA THR A 273 2.93 12.93 27.68
C THR A 273 4.00 11.85 27.78
N ALA A 274 4.37 11.48 29.00
CA ALA A 274 5.31 10.40 29.29
C ALA A 274 4.63 9.30 30.14
N VAL A 275 4.76 8.04 29.72
CA VAL A 275 4.18 6.88 30.42
C VAL A 275 5.21 5.75 30.56
N GLY A 276 5.33 5.16 31.75
CA GLY A 276 6.31 4.13 32.09
C GLY A 276 7.66 4.73 32.45
N TYR A 277 8.69 4.42 31.65
CA TYR A 277 10.00 5.07 31.66
C TYR A 277 10.21 5.81 30.33
N GLY A 278 9.19 6.57 29.93
CA GLY A 278 9.20 7.38 28.71
C GLY A 278 9.78 8.77 28.96
N HIS A 279 10.47 9.31 27.96
CA HIS A 279 11.11 10.62 27.96
C HIS A 279 10.51 11.48 26.83
N ALA A 280 9.49 12.28 27.16
CA ALA A 280 8.88 13.24 26.25
C ALA A 280 9.52 14.62 26.48
N LEU A 281 10.51 14.95 25.66
CA LEU A 281 11.50 16.00 25.92
C LEU A 281 11.21 17.34 25.21
N ASP A 282 10.08 17.44 24.51
CA ASP A 282 9.70 18.63 23.75
C ASP A 282 8.17 18.79 23.64
N THR A 283 7.73 19.92 23.09
CA THR A 283 6.33 20.35 23.00
C THR A 283 5.48 19.35 22.22
N TYR A 284 4.33 18.95 22.78
CA TYR A 284 3.41 17.95 22.21
C TYR A 284 4.03 16.57 21.98
N ALA A 285 5.18 16.25 22.59
CA ALA A 285 5.82 14.95 22.45
C ALA A 285 5.09 13.87 23.28
N VAL A 286 5.08 12.64 22.78
CA VAL A 286 4.52 11.47 23.45
C VAL A 286 5.58 10.38 23.54
N ALA A 287 5.91 9.94 24.76
CA ALA A 287 6.84 8.86 25.00
C ALA A 287 6.24 7.80 25.92
N MET A 288 6.09 6.56 25.45
CA MET A 288 5.44 5.49 26.20
C MET A 288 6.25 4.19 26.11
N GLY A 289 6.58 3.60 27.26
CA GLY A 289 7.34 2.34 27.31
C GLY A 289 8.59 2.45 28.18
N VAL A 290 9.48 1.46 28.08
CA VAL A 290 10.73 1.45 28.86
C VAL A 290 11.85 2.10 28.05
N ASN A 291 12.41 3.22 28.54
CA ASN A 291 13.43 3.99 27.84
C ASN A 291 12.99 4.44 26.42
N ALA A 292 11.72 4.86 26.28
CA ALA A 292 11.23 5.46 25.04
C ALA A 292 11.60 6.95 25.00
N TYR A 293 12.12 7.46 23.90
CA TYR A 293 12.57 8.85 23.77
C TYR A 293 11.89 9.57 22.61
N ALA A 294 11.11 10.59 22.93
CA ALA A 294 10.59 11.56 21.97
C ALA A 294 11.33 12.89 22.15
N TYR A 295 12.34 13.12 21.32
CA TYR A 295 13.32 14.21 21.49
C TYR A 295 12.83 15.58 21.01
N ASN A 296 11.92 15.60 20.02
CA ASN A 296 11.55 16.82 19.31
C ASN A 296 10.02 17.03 19.31
N ALA A 297 9.61 18.26 18.98
CA ALA A 297 8.21 18.68 19.08
C ALA A 297 7.28 17.90 18.14
N ASN A 298 6.18 17.34 18.68
CA ASN A 298 5.26 16.39 18.03
C ASN A 298 5.83 14.97 17.80
N GLY A 299 6.98 14.64 18.39
CA GLY A 299 7.54 13.30 18.31
C GLY A 299 6.71 12.28 19.10
N ILE A 300 6.52 11.08 18.55
CA ILE A 300 5.81 9.97 19.19
C ILE A 300 6.73 8.76 19.25
N ALA A 301 7.16 8.37 20.45
CA ALA A 301 7.95 7.17 20.69
C ALA A 301 7.18 6.19 21.58
N ILE A 302 6.80 5.02 21.05
CA ILE A 302 6.02 4.02 21.77
C ILE A 302 6.69 2.66 21.65
N GLY A 303 7.13 2.08 22.77
CA GLY A 303 7.82 0.79 22.82
C GLY A 303 9.09 0.86 23.65
N THR A 304 9.65 -0.30 24.00
CA THR A 304 10.92 -0.36 24.72
C THR A 304 12.04 0.15 23.83
N LEU A 305 12.86 1.11 24.28
CA LEU A 305 13.96 1.69 23.49
C LEU A 305 13.53 2.41 22.19
N ALA A 306 12.24 2.72 22.01
CA ALA A 306 11.77 3.45 20.85
C ALA A 306 12.33 4.88 20.84
N LYS A 307 12.78 5.38 19.70
CA LYS A 307 13.35 6.72 19.52
C LYS A 307 12.66 7.46 18.38
N ALA A 308 12.06 8.60 18.69
CA ALA A 308 11.47 9.50 17.71
C ALA A 308 12.15 10.87 17.78
N GLY A 309 12.71 11.29 16.65
CA GLY A 309 13.51 12.51 16.54
C GLY A 309 14.99 12.27 16.86
N ALA A 310 15.72 13.36 17.09
CA ALA A 310 17.14 13.35 17.37
C ALA A 310 17.52 14.33 18.49
N THR A 311 18.65 14.08 19.15
CA THR A 311 19.19 14.92 20.22
C THR A 311 19.78 16.23 19.69
N ASN A 312 20.05 17.20 20.58
CA ASN A 312 20.75 18.44 20.20
C ASN A 312 22.16 18.16 19.64
N GLU A 313 22.86 17.15 20.14
CA GLU A 313 24.18 16.75 19.63
C GLU A 313 24.08 16.16 18.23
N ASP A 314 23.04 15.38 17.95
CA ASP A 314 22.78 14.87 16.60
C ASP A 314 22.59 16.03 15.61
N TYR A 315 21.82 17.06 16.00
CA TYR A 315 21.60 18.26 15.18
C TYR A 315 22.85 19.13 15.01
N ALA A 316 23.69 19.26 16.05
CA ALA A 316 24.91 20.07 15.99
C ALA A 316 25.98 19.45 15.06
N ASN A 317 25.96 18.13 14.91
CA ASN A 317 26.89 17.38 14.06
C ASN A 317 26.30 17.03 12.68
N ALA A 318 25.09 17.47 12.37
CA ALA A 318 24.44 17.18 11.10
C ALA A 318 24.90 18.16 10.01
N ASP A 319 25.78 17.68 9.12
CA ASP A 319 26.22 18.32 7.87
C ASP A 319 25.10 18.49 6.82
N ILE A 320 23.84 18.54 7.26
CA ILE A 320 22.65 18.31 6.44
C ILE A 320 21.96 19.61 6.09
N PHE A 321 22.11 20.63 6.94
CA PHE A 321 21.72 22.00 6.60
C PHE A 321 22.64 22.61 5.55
N ASP A 322 23.86 22.09 5.42
CA ASP A 322 24.87 22.49 4.43
C ASP A 322 24.93 21.56 3.20
N ARG A 323 24.20 20.42 3.20
CA ARG A 323 24.08 19.55 2.02
C ARG A 323 23.23 20.22 0.94
N ILE A 324 23.95 20.74 -0.05
CA ILE A 324 23.42 21.18 -1.34
C ILE A 324 23.00 19.93 -2.12
N ASP A 325 21.79 19.93 -2.65
CA ASP A 325 21.34 18.95 -3.63
C ASP A 325 22.27 19.02 -4.86
N PRO A 326 23.04 17.96 -5.17
CA PRO A 326 23.99 18.00 -6.27
C PRO A 326 23.32 18.15 -7.65
N GLU A 327 22.02 17.85 -7.78
CA GLU A 327 21.29 18.05 -9.04
C GLU A 327 20.74 19.48 -9.18
N THR A 328 20.32 20.13 -8.09
CA THR A 328 19.61 21.41 -8.14
C THR A 328 20.41 22.60 -7.62
N GLY A 329 21.57 22.37 -6.98
CA GLY A 329 22.43 23.42 -6.44
C GLY A 329 21.82 24.20 -5.25
N LYS A 330 20.72 23.70 -4.67
CA LYS A 330 20.01 24.34 -3.55
C LYS A 330 20.17 23.51 -2.27
N PRO A 331 20.12 24.12 -1.07
CA PRO A 331 20.01 23.37 0.17
C PRO A 331 18.81 22.43 0.10
N LEU A 332 18.99 21.16 0.47
CA LEU A 332 17.90 20.17 0.49
C LEU A 332 16.75 20.59 1.41
N TYR A 333 17.00 21.51 2.35
CA TYR A 333 16.02 22.04 3.28
C TYR A 333 16.12 23.56 3.38
N ASN A 334 14.99 24.24 3.13
CA ASN A 334 14.87 25.68 3.27
C ASN A 334 14.73 26.05 4.75
N VAL A 335 15.83 25.99 5.49
CA VAL A 335 15.91 26.59 6.82
C VAL A 335 16.32 28.04 6.63
N SER A 336 15.53 28.97 7.18
CA SER A 336 15.95 30.38 7.19
C SER A 336 17.26 30.47 7.97
N PRO A 337 18.29 31.16 7.45
CA PRO A 337 19.54 31.36 8.19
C PRO A 337 19.25 31.92 9.58
N GLY A 338 19.63 31.20 10.64
CA GLY A 338 19.42 31.61 12.04
C GLY A 338 18.15 31.08 12.73
N ALA A 339 17.32 30.25 12.08
CA ALA A 339 16.26 29.53 12.79
C ALA A 339 16.84 28.43 13.71
N ASN A 340 16.27 28.24 14.90
CA ASN A 340 16.69 27.15 15.79
C ASN A 340 16.42 25.82 15.08
N PRO A 341 17.39 24.89 14.97
CA PRO A 341 17.18 23.57 14.36
C PRO A 341 15.96 22.80 14.92
N ARG A 342 15.53 23.14 16.15
CA ARG A 342 14.31 22.60 16.79
C ARG A 342 13.00 23.13 16.19
N ASP A 343 13.00 24.30 15.54
CA ASP A 343 11.79 24.95 14.99
C ASP A 343 11.28 24.28 13.70
N ILE A 344 11.99 23.27 13.20
CA ILE A 344 11.60 22.46 12.04
C ILE A 344 10.73 21.30 12.54
N ARG A 345 9.53 21.65 13.02
CA ARG A 345 8.39 20.81 13.51
C ARG A 345 8.52 19.29 13.26
N SER A 346 9.14 18.56 14.19
CA SER A 346 9.44 17.12 14.06
C SER A 346 8.28 16.20 14.50
N GLY A 347 7.37 15.91 13.57
CA GLY A 347 6.37 14.84 13.72
C GLY A 347 6.91 13.43 13.47
N ALA A 348 8.09 13.09 14.01
CA ALA A 348 8.63 11.74 13.89
C ALA A 348 7.82 10.75 14.73
N ILE A 349 7.55 9.57 14.20
CA ILE A 349 6.75 8.53 14.86
C ILE A 349 7.59 7.25 14.86
N ALA A 350 7.85 6.68 16.04
CA ALA A 350 8.51 5.40 16.22
C ALA A 350 7.65 4.53 17.15
N ILE A 351 7.08 3.45 16.60
CA ILE A 351 6.20 2.53 17.33
C ILE A 351 6.74 1.12 17.19
N GLY A 352 7.15 0.49 18.29
CA GLY A 352 7.77 -0.83 18.32
C GLY A 352 8.98 -0.86 19.25
N ASN A 353 9.38 -2.06 19.68
CA ASN A 353 10.61 -2.21 20.46
C ASN A 353 11.82 -1.84 19.58
N SER A 354 12.72 -1.00 20.09
CA SER A 354 13.91 -0.51 19.38
C SER A 354 13.61 0.21 18.05
N ALA A 355 12.36 0.63 17.82
CA ALA A 355 11.98 1.39 16.64
C ALA A 355 12.67 2.77 16.65
N GLU A 356 13.27 3.17 15.54
CA GLU A 356 14.11 4.39 15.47
C GLU A 356 13.74 5.25 14.26
N ALA A 357 13.05 6.37 14.51
CA ALA A 357 12.68 7.38 13.51
C ALA A 357 13.52 8.65 13.71
N VAL A 358 14.67 8.73 13.03
CA VAL A 358 15.62 9.85 13.11
C VAL A 358 15.30 10.87 12.02
N GLY A 359 15.18 12.16 12.35
CA GLY A 359 14.92 13.22 11.37
C GLY A 359 13.49 13.74 11.41
N TYR A 360 12.99 14.26 10.28
CA TYR A 360 11.74 15.02 10.24
C TYR A 360 10.62 14.27 9.55
N ARG A 361 9.47 14.12 10.25
CA ARG A 361 8.26 13.49 9.71
C ARG A 361 8.48 12.05 9.23
N ASN A 362 9.46 11.36 9.82
CA ASN A 362 9.70 9.96 9.53
C ASN A 362 8.74 9.11 10.37
N THR A 363 8.19 8.06 9.78
CA THR A 363 7.23 7.15 10.42
C THR A 363 7.80 5.74 10.43
N VAL A 364 7.89 5.15 11.60
CA VAL A 364 8.45 3.83 11.83
C VAL A 364 7.47 3.03 12.68
N ILE A 365 7.05 1.87 12.18
CA ILE A 365 6.13 0.97 12.88
C ILE A 365 6.64 -0.47 12.74
N GLY A 366 7.17 -1.04 13.82
CA GLY A 366 7.73 -2.39 13.85
C GLY A 366 8.88 -2.51 14.84
N GLU A 367 9.10 -3.73 15.35
CA GLU A 367 10.29 -4.04 16.14
C GLU A 367 11.56 -3.87 15.30
N ASP A 368 12.58 -3.19 15.83
CA ASP A 368 13.85 -2.89 15.16
C ASP A 368 13.71 -2.17 13.79
N ALA A 369 12.55 -1.60 13.50
CA ALA A 369 12.32 -0.83 12.28
C ALA A 369 13.03 0.53 12.39
N LYS A 370 13.56 1.04 11.28
CA LYS A 370 14.39 2.25 11.26
C LYS A 370 14.11 3.15 10.07
N ALA A 371 14.09 4.45 10.30
CA ALA A 371 14.03 5.46 9.25
C ALA A 371 14.98 6.62 9.56
N GLY A 372 15.84 6.95 8.60
CA GLY A 372 16.94 7.91 8.75
C GLY A 372 17.95 7.75 7.63
N ILE A 373 18.87 8.69 7.44
CA ILE A 373 19.96 8.49 6.47
C ILE A 373 20.88 7.40 7.01
N ILE A 374 21.22 6.40 6.19
CA ILE A 374 22.21 5.39 6.56
C ILE A 374 23.58 6.08 6.63
N ILE A 375 24.21 6.08 7.82
CA ILE A 375 25.50 6.75 8.03
C ILE A 375 26.65 5.78 8.28
N GLU A 376 26.37 4.63 8.88
CA GLU A 376 27.33 3.55 9.07
C GLU A 376 26.67 2.21 8.75
N ARG A 377 27.50 1.22 8.42
CA ARG A 377 27.12 -0.16 8.23
C ARG A 377 28.00 -1.05 9.10
N ASP A 378 27.47 -2.20 9.50
CA ASP A 378 28.26 -3.21 10.20
C ASP A 378 29.18 -4.01 9.25
N ASP A 379 29.92 -4.98 9.80
CA ASP A 379 30.83 -5.85 9.04
C ASP A 379 30.11 -6.72 7.99
N TYR A 380 28.79 -6.88 8.14
CA TYR A 380 27.90 -7.61 7.21
C TYR A 380 27.19 -6.66 6.23
N ASN A 381 27.62 -5.40 6.17
CA ASN A 381 27.05 -4.35 5.33
C ASN A 381 25.58 -3.99 5.68
N HIS A 382 25.06 -4.37 6.85
CA HIS A 382 23.73 -3.96 7.31
C HIS A 382 23.73 -2.52 7.79
N PRO A 383 22.72 -1.70 7.41
CA PRO A 383 22.53 -0.39 8.00
C PRO A 383 22.31 -0.49 9.52
N ASN A 384 23.33 -0.13 10.29
CA ASN A 384 23.31 -0.27 11.75
C ASN A 384 23.08 1.07 12.46
N LYS A 385 23.45 2.18 11.82
CA LYS A 385 23.36 3.54 12.37
C LYS A 385 22.69 4.51 11.40
N PHE A 386 21.79 5.31 11.95
CA PHE A 386 20.93 6.20 11.19
C PHE A 386 21.12 7.64 11.65
N GLY A 387 21.43 8.50 10.69
CA GLY A 387 21.62 9.93 10.88
C GLY A 387 20.39 10.72 10.46
N LEU A 388 20.49 12.02 10.71
CA LEU A 388 19.51 13.01 10.30
C LEU A 388 19.40 13.09 8.75
N GLY A 389 18.42 13.84 8.25
CA GLY A 389 18.33 14.25 6.85
C GLY A 389 17.39 13.46 5.94
N ALA A 390 16.93 12.30 6.38
CA ALA A 390 15.79 11.65 5.74
C ALA A 390 14.53 12.41 6.18
N VAL A 391 13.69 12.80 5.22
CA VAL A 391 12.42 13.47 5.50
C VAL A 391 11.27 12.77 4.83
N GLY A 392 10.20 12.52 5.60
CA GLY A 392 9.02 11.82 5.12
C GLY A 392 9.28 10.34 4.80
N ALA A 393 10.30 9.73 5.40
CA ALA A 393 10.62 8.33 5.24
C ALA A 393 9.66 7.47 6.09
N THR A 394 9.08 6.42 5.50
CA THR A 394 8.13 5.53 6.17
C THR A 394 8.66 4.11 6.13
N ALA A 395 8.80 3.47 7.30
CA ALA A 395 9.17 2.07 7.44
C ALA A 395 8.15 1.31 8.30
N ILE A 396 7.48 0.32 7.70
CA ILE A 396 6.44 -0.47 8.38
C ILE A 396 6.77 -1.97 8.26
N GLY A 397 6.87 -2.66 9.38
CA GLY A 397 7.28 -4.06 9.49
C GLY A 397 8.52 -4.23 10.36
N ALA A 398 8.67 -5.39 11.00
CA ALA A 398 9.85 -5.64 11.83
C ALA A 398 11.13 -5.62 10.99
N ALA A 399 12.18 -4.97 11.50
CA ALA A 399 13.45 -4.71 10.82
C ALA A 399 13.33 -4.00 9.45
N ALA A 400 12.23 -3.30 9.18
CA ALA A 400 12.08 -2.51 7.95
C ALA A 400 12.96 -1.26 8.01
N ILE A 401 13.62 -0.91 6.91
CA ILE A 401 14.60 0.18 6.84
C ILE A 401 14.24 1.16 5.71
N ALA A 402 13.95 2.41 6.09
CA ALA A 402 13.82 3.53 5.15
C ALA A 402 15.04 4.45 5.26
N GLY A 403 16.06 4.16 4.45
CA GLY A 403 17.37 4.82 4.42
C GLY A 403 17.43 6.15 3.66
N GLY A 404 16.42 6.44 2.83
CA GLY A 404 16.35 7.62 1.97
C GLY A 404 15.22 8.58 2.33
N SER A 405 15.25 9.79 1.76
CA SER A 405 14.15 10.77 1.90
C SER A 405 12.95 10.37 1.04
N GLN A 406 11.74 10.59 1.56
CA GLN A 406 10.46 10.31 0.90
C GLN A 406 10.30 8.86 0.45
N VAL A 407 10.98 7.95 1.15
CA VAL A 407 10.90 6.52 0.93
C VAL A 407 9.68 5.95 1.63
N THR A 408 9.07 4.93 1.05
CA THR A 408 8.06 4.11 1.74
C THR A 408 8.43 2.65 1.63
N VAL A 409 8.68 2.00 2.77
CA VAL A 409 8.84 0.54 2.85
C VAL A 409 7.80 -0.10 3.73
N VAL A 410 7.24 -1.21 3.25
CA VAL A 410 6.22 -2.00 3.95
C VAL A 410 6.55 -3.49 3.80
N GLY A 411 6.96 -4.14 4.88
CA GLY A 411 7.28 -5.56 4.92
C GLY A 411 8.36 -5.87 5.95
N ASN A 412 8.36 -7.09 6.50
CA ASN A 412 9.44 -7.54 7.39
C ASN A 412 10.77 -7.52 6.63
N GLY A 413 11.76 -6.77 7.13
CA GLY A 413 13.05 -6.62 6.47
C GLY A 413 13.07 -5.88 5.16
N ALA A 414 12.00 -5.19 4.77
CA ALA A 414 11.99 -4.39 3.56
C ALA A 414 12.98 -3.22 3.72
N VAL A 415 13.82 -2.98 2.72
CA VAL A 415 14.85 -1.94 2.74
C VAL A 415 14.73 -1.06 1.50
N ALA A 416 14.83 0.24 1.70
CA ALA A 416 14.98 1.19 0.60
C ALA A 416 15.96 2.28 1.00
N GLU A 417 17.05 2.36 0.26
CA GLU A 417 18.18 3.24 0.54
C GLU A 417 18.13 4.51 -0.32
N GLY A 418 17.61 4.40 -1.53
CA GLY A 418 17.49 5.51 -2.46
C GLY A 418 16.37 6.48 -2.11
N LYS A 419 16.28 7.61 -2.82
CA LYS A 419 15.29 8.68 -2.55
C LYS A 419 14.00 8.43 -3.34
N ILE A 420 12.84 8.75 -2.76
CA ILE A 420 11.52 8.69 -3.44
C ILE A 420 11.19 7.25 -3.89
N SER A 421 11.73 6.25 -3.20
CA SER A 421 11.59 4.84 -3.59
C SER A 421 10.53 4.12 -2.76
N VAL A 422 9.92 3.10 -3.36
CA VAL A 422 8.87 2.29 -2.76
C VAL A 422 9.31 0.83 -2.69
N GLY A 423 9.32 0.24 -1.49
CA GLY A 423 9.60 -1.18 -1.26
C GLY A 423 8.43 -1.85 -0.55
N VAL A 424 7.72 -2.77 -1.21
CA VAL A 424 6.58 -3.48 -0.60
C VAL A 424 6.78 -4.98 -0.70
N GLY A 425 6.76 -5.67 0.43
CA GLY A 425 6.98 -7.11 0.54
C GLY A 425 8.16 -7.44 1.44
N THR A 426 8.12 -8.64 2.04
CA THR A 426 9.18 -9.14 2.91
C THR A 426 10.52 -9.12 2.17
N ARG A 427 11.53 -8.46 2.75
CA ARG A 427 12.87 -8.33 2.18
C ARG A 427 12.90 -7.78 0.76
N SER A 428 11.93 -6.92 0.40
CA SER A 428 12.06 -6.08 -0.81
C SER A 428 13.23 -5.11 -0.62
N TYR A 429 13.95 -4.79 -1.70
CA TYR A 429 15.19 -4.03 -1.64
C TYR A 429 15.28 -3.01 -2.79
N THR A 430 15.58 -1.74 -2.48
CA THR A 430 15.83 -0.69 -3.49
C THR A 430 17.04 0.17 -3.11
N THR A 431 17.88 0.54 -4.09
CA THR A 431 19.07 1.40 -3.85
C THR A 431 19.07 2.70 -4.65
N GLY A 432 18.42 2.73 -5.81
CA GLY A 432 18.37 3.88 -6.71
C GLY A 432 17.26 4.88 -6.37
N LYS A 433 17.28 6.01 -7.07
CA LYS A 433 16.27 7.08 -6.93
C LYS A 433 15.01 6.75 -7.74
N ALA A 434 13.85 6.96 -7.13
CA ALA A 434 12.53 6.76 -7.72
C ALA A 434 12.25 5.30 -8.13
N ASP A 435 12.74 4.35 -7.32
CA ASP A 435 12.61 2.92 -7.58
C ASP A 435 11.28 2.37 -7.05
N THR A 436 10.81 1.26 -7.63
CA THR A 436 9.65 0.53 -7.11
C THR A 436 9.92 -0.96 -7.07
N ALA A 437 10.07 -1.54 -5.88
CA ALA A 437 10.19 -2.97 -5.66
C ALA A 437 8.93 -3.48 -4.94
N VAL A 438 8.12 -4.31 -5.60
CA VAL A 438 6.89 -4.86 -5.04
C VAL A 438 6.89 -6.39 -5.19
N GLY A 439 7.02 -7.09 -4.07
CA GLY A 439 7.07 -8.54 -3.97
C GLY A 439 8.03 -9.02 -2.88
N THR A 440 7.85 -10.23 -2.40
CA THR A 440 8.83 -10.87 -1.50
C THR A 440 10.16 -11.00 -2.23
N TYR A 441 11.25 -10.50 -1.64
CA TYR A 441 12.60 -10.50 -2.24
C TYR A 441 12.69 -9.81 -3.63
N SER A 442 11.79 -8.88 -3.95
CA SER A 442 11.94 -8.06 -5.15
C SER A 442 13.08 -7.06 -4.98
N VAL A 443 13.92 -6.88 -5.99
CA VAL A 443 15.14 -6.06 -5.92
C VAL A 443 15.18 -5.04 -7.06
N VAL A 444 15.53 -3.80 -6.74
CA VAL A 444 15.88 -2.77 -7.73
C VAL A 444 17.22 -2.16 -7.34
N THR A 445 18.21 -2.17 -8.24
CA THR A 445 19.56 -1.66 -7.92
C THR A 445 19.93 -0.37 -8.65
N GLU A 446 19.12 0.06 -9.61
CA GLU A 446 19.41 1.20 -10.50
C GLU A 446 18.24 2.19 -10.53
N ASP A 447 18.54 3.45 -10.85
CA ASP A 447 17.58 4.55 -10.80
C ASP A 447 16.35 4.35 -11.71
N SER A 448 15.18 4.72 -11.17
CA SER A 448 13.90 4.79 -11.89
C SER A 448 13.46 3.45 -12.47
N ALA A 449 13.89 2.35 -11.87
CA ALA A 449 13.54 1.00 -12.29
C ALA A 449 12.44 0.39 -11.42
N VAL A 450 11.74 -0.60 -11.97
CA VAL A 450 10.56 -1.22 -11.35
C VAL A 450 10.70 -2.74 -11.36
N ALA A 451 10.59 -3.35 -10.18
CA ALA A 451 10.49 -4.81 -10.02
C ALA A 451 9.13 -5.16 -9.40
N LEU A 452 8.26 -5.80 -10.17
CA LEU A 452 6.91 -6.20 -9.75
C LEU A 452 6.76 -7.72 -9.80
N GLY A 453 6.78 -8.37 -8.65
CA GLY A 453 6.67 -9.82 -8.46
C GLY A 453 7.67 -10.35 -7.45
N ALA A 454 7.36 -11.49 -6.82
CA ALA A 454 8.32 -12.13 -5.90
C ALA A 454 9.61 -12.49 -6.65
N TYR A 455 10.77 -12.17 -6.08
CA TYR A 455 12.09 -12.37 -6.70
C TYR A 455 12.32 -11.64 -8.04
N ALA A 456 11.43 -10.71 -8.44
CA ALA A 456 11.67 -9.86 -9.61
C ALA A 456 12.88 -8.94 -9.35
N ARG A 457 13.75 -8.76 -10.35
CA ARG A 457 14.98 -7.98 -10.21
C ARG A 457 15.17 -7.02 -11.38
N ALA A 458 15.27 -5.72 -11.07
CA ALA A 458 15.54 -4.67 -12.04
C ALA A 458 16.91 -4.01 -11.76
N ASP A 459 17.91 -4.39 -12.54
CA ASP A 459 19.32 -4.00 -12.37
C ASP A 459 19.78 -2.97 -13.39
N HIS A 460 18.86 -2.38 -14.15
CA HIS A 460 19.18 -1.43 -15.22
C HIS A 460 18.25 -0.21 -15.13
N LYS A 461 18.79 0.98 -15.37
CA LYS A 461 18.03 2.25 -15.29
C LYS A 461 16.78 2.22 -16.18
N ASN A 462 15.72 2.87 -15.72
CA ASN A 462 14.43 2.99 -16.42
C ASN A 462 13.81 1.65 -16.89
N SER A 463 14.23 0.52 -16.33
CA SER A 463 13.79 -0.80 -16.78
C SER A 463 12.75 -1.40 -15.84
N VAL A 464 11.93 -2.32 -16.36
CA VAL A 464 10.83 -2.96 -15.64
C VAL A 464 11.01 -4.47 -15.67
N ALA A 465 11.19 -5.10 -14.52
CA ALA A 465 11.01 -6.54 -14.33
C ALA A 465 9.57 -6.82 -13.88
N LEU A 466 8.80 -7.52 -14.70
CA LEU A 466 7.39 -7.81 -14.48
C LEU A 466 7.15 -9.33 -14.36
N GLY A 467 6.66 -9.77 -13.21
CA GLY A 467 6.39 -11.17 -12.89
C GLY A 467 7.44 -11.79 -11.97
N ASN A 468 7.07 -12.92 -11.37
CA ASN A 468 7.93 -13.66 -10.43
C ASN A 468 9.27 -14.05 -11.08
N SER A 469 10.38 -13.77 -10.40
CA SER A 469 11.73 -14.11 -10.89
C SER A 469 12.07 -13.54 -12.28
N SER A 470 11.36 -12.50 -12.75
CA SER A 470 11.75 -11.77 -13.95
C SER A 470 13.00 -10.93 -13.68
N ILE A 471 13.93 -10.88 -14.63
CA ILE A 471 15.15 -10.07 -14.52
C ILE A 471 15.31 -9.18 -15.74
N THR A 472 15.60 -7.89 -15.53
CA THR A 472 15.94 -6.98 -16.64
C THR A 472 17.29 -7.33 -17.22
N GLU A 473 17.46 -7.18 -18.54
CA GLU A 473 18.76 -7.25 -19.21
C GLU A 473 19.16 -5.87 -19.76
N ASP A 474 20.44 -5.74 -20.11
CA ASP A 474 20.99 -4.58 -20.81
C ASP A 474 20.16 -4.22 -22.04
N VAL A 475 19.97 -2.92 -22.26
CA VAL A 475 19.33 -2.40 -23.47
C VAL A 475 20.16 -2.78 -24.69
N LYS A 476 19.55 -3.46 -25.66
CA LYS A 476 20.15 -3.75 -26.97
C LYS A 476 19.25 -3.24 -28.09
N ALA A 477 19.59 -2.10 -28.67
CA ALA A 477 18.89 -1.58 -29.83
C ALA A 477 19.18 -2.45 -31.07
N THR A 478 18.13 -2.77 -31.83
CA THR A 478 18.26 -3.49 -33.10
C THR A 478 17.99 -2.51 -34.23
N ALA A 479 19.04 -2.07 -34.93
CA ALA A 479 18.92 -1.02 -35.94
C ALA A 479 18.17 -1.47 -37.20
N SER A 480 18.52 -2.65 -37.71
CA SER A 480 17.94 -3.19 -38.93
C SER A 480 18.09 -4.70 -39.00
N THR A 481 17.44 -5.31 -39.99
CA THR A 481 17.72 -6.67 -40.44
C THR A 481 17.77 -6.71 -41.96
N THR A 482 18.50 -7.66 -42.53
CA THR A 482 18.59 -7.84 -43.98
C THR A 482 17.93 -9.16 -44.36
N ILE A 483 16.83 -9.06 -45.12
CA ILE A 483 16.10 -10.23 -45.64
C ILE A 483 16.24 -10.21 -47.16
N ASN A 484 16.83 -11.27 -47.74
CA ASN A 484 17.07 -11.40 -49.18
C ASN A 484 17.80 -10.20 -49.81
N GLY A 485 18.79 -9.65 -49.11
CA GLY A 485 19.60 -8.51 -49.58
C GLY A 485 18.91 -7.15 -49.47
N LYS A 486 17.65 -7.08 -49.00
CA LYS A 486 16.97 -5.83 -48.69
C LYS A 486 17.06 -5.55 -47.19
N GLU A 487 17.55 -4.37 -46.84
CA GLU A 487 17.60 -3.88 -45.47
C GLU A 487 16.22 -3.35 -45.02
N TYR A 488 15.83 -3.70 -43.81
CA TYR A 488 14.65 -3.22 -43.10
C TYR A 488 15.10 -2.57 -41.80
N THR A 489 15.00 -1.25 -41.72
CA THR A 489 15.32 -0.48 -40.51
C THR A 489 14.16 -0.53 -39.52
N PHE A 490 14.46 -0.62 -38.23
CA PHE A 490 13.46 -0.66 -37.17
C PHE A 490 13.40 0.67 -36.41
N ALA A 491 12.20 1.04 -35.95
CA ALA A 491 12.02 2.13 -35.00
C ALA A 491 12.73 1.79 -33.67
N GLY A 492 13.39 2.76 -33.06
CA GLY A 492 14.20 2.53 -31.85
C GLY A 492 15.54 1.82 -32.12
N GLY A 493 16.01 1.85 -33.37
CA GLY A 493 17.26 1.22 -33.79
C GLY A 493 18.55 1.88 -33.29
N ASP A 494 18.47 3.14 -32.86
CA ASP A 494 19.57 3.88 -32.25
C ASP A 494 19.64 3.62 -30.75
N GLN A 495 20.80 3.15 -30.27
CA GLN A 495 21.04 2.88 -28.85
C GLN A 495 20.79 4.12 -27.96
N SER A 496 20.96 5.33 -28.50
CA SER A 496 20.69 6.57 -27.74
C SER A 496 19.20 6.83 -27.48
N GLN A 497 18.31 6.20 -28.25
CA GLN A 497 16.85 6.37 -28.17
C GLN A 497 16.19 5.39 -27.19
N VAL A 498 16.89 4.31 -26.82
CA VAL A 498 16.35 3.25 -25.96
C VAL A 498 16.95 3.36 -24.56
N VAL A 499 16.11 3.70 -23.59
CA VAL A 499 16.57 4.08 -22.24
C VAL A 499 16.33 3.03 -21.16
N GLY A 500 15.66 1.92 -21.50
CA GLY A 500 15.34 0.81 -20.60
C GLY A 500 14.64 -0.35 -21.30
N THR A 501 14.47 -1.48 -20.61
CA THR A 501 13.78 -2.68 -21.11
C THR A 501 12.56 -3.03 -20.24
N VAL A 502 11.58 -3.74 -20.82
CA VAL A 502 10.52 -4.42 -20.05
C VAL A 502 10.76 -5.92 -20.15
N SER A 503 11.20 -6.54 -19.06
CA SER A 503 11.42 -7.97 -18.98
C SER A 503 10.25 -8.66 -18.28
N ILE A 504 9.71 -9.69 -18.94
CA ILE A 504 8.67 -10.57 -18.39
C ILE A 504 9.22 -11.99 -18.11
N GLY A 505 10.54 -12.16 -18.05
CA GLY A 505 11.20 -13.46 -17.91
C GLY A 505 12.70 -13.33 -17.69
N GLY A 506 13.46 -14.37 -18.02
CA GLY A 506 14.93 -14.40 -17.94
C GLY A 506 15.48 -15.44 -16.95
N LYS A 507 16.81 -15.46 -16.78
CA LYS A 507 17.50 -16.30 -15.79
C LYS A 507 17.35 -15.67 -14.40
N GLY A 508 16.17 -15.82 -13.82
CA GLY A 508 15.86 -15.32 -12.49
C GLY A 508 16.48 -16.16 -11.37
N VAL A 509 16.05 -15.87 -10.14
CA VAL A 509 16.39 -16.64 -8.94
C VAL A 509 15.19 -17.50 -8.52
N VAL A 510 15.41 -18.77 -8.13
CA VAL A 510 14.35 -19.70 -7.69
C VAL A 510 13.85 -19.35 -6.29
N GLY A 511 14.75 -18.89 -5.44
CA GLY A 511 14.45 -18.45 -4.08
C GLY A 511 15.70 -17.96 -3.36
N TYR A 512 15.48 -17.34 -2.20
CA TYR A 512 16.54 -17.01 -1.26
C TYR A 512 16.48 -17.98 -0.09
N THR A 513 17.44 -18.91 -0.01
CA THR A 513 17.66 -19.75 1.16
C THR A 513 18.87 -19.21 1.90
N ASP A 514 18.64 -18.52 3.01
CA ASP A 514 19.72 -18.12 3.90
C ASP A 514 20.30 -19.38 4.55
N THR A 515 21.38 -19.92 3.97
CA THR A 515 22.08 -21.10 4.52
C THR A 515 23.15 -20.72 5.53
N THR A 516 23.43 -19.43 5.65
CA THR A 516 24.36 -18.87 6.61
C THR A 516 23.55 -18.41 7.81
N ASN A 517 23.86 -18.83 9.04
CA ASN A 517 23.26 -18.27 10.26
C ASN A 517 23.61 -16.77 10.48
N GLU A 518 24.06 -16.07 9.43
CA GLU A 518 24.60 -14.73 9.43
C GLU A 518 23.57 -13.67 9.04
N GLY A 519 22.38 -14.07 8.58
CA GLY A 519 21.26 -13.17 8.41
C GLY A 519 21.57 -12.03 7.45
N HIS A 520 21.98 -12.32 6.22
CA HIS A 520 22.27 -11.30 5.21
C HIS A 520 20.95 -10.65 4.75
N TRP A 521 20.58 -9.50 5.35
CA TRP A 521 19.33 -8.78 5.04
C TRP A 521 19.39 -8.02 3.70
N ASN A 522 20.56 -7.90 3.08
CA ASN A 522 20.79 -6.87 2.07
C ASN A 522 22.01 -7.08 1.16
N ASP A 523 22.32 -8.29 0.69
CA ASP A 523 23.35 -8.45 -0.36
C ASP A 523 22.73 -8.20 -1.75
N PRO A 524 22.92 -7.01 -2.36
CA PRO A 524 22.35 -6.66 -3.66
C PRO A 524 23.32 -7.03 -4.80
N ALA A 525 24.56 -7.42 -4.45
CA ALA A 525 25.72 -7.30 -5.32
C ALA A 525 26.29 -8.63 -5.82
N HIS A 526 25.92 -9.78 -5.24
CA HIS A 526 26.58 -11.03 -5.60
C HIS A 526 25.72 -11.98 -6.42
N TYR A 527 26.06 -12.05 -7.72
CA TYR A 527 25.73 -13.15 -8.65
C TYR A 527 26.39 -14.50 -8.27
N THR A 528 26.90 -14.66 -7.04
CA THR A 528 27.73 -15.81 -6.66
C THR A 528 27.11 -16.62 -5.53
N ASN A 529 26.78 -17.86 -5.89
CA ASN A 529 26.39 -19.06 -5.14
C ASN A 529 26.97 -19.35 -3.73
N ALA A 530 27.74 -18.46 -3.10
CA ALA A 530 28.34 -18.71 -1.79
C ALA A 530 27.34 -18.64 -0.62
N ASN A 531 26.21 -17.94 -0.81
CA ASN A 531 25.25 -17.62 0.26
C ASN A 531 23.91 -18.40 0.17
N GLY A 532 23.89 -19.59 -0.45
CA GLY A 532 22.70 -20.44 -0.46
C GLY A 532 21.57 -20.03 -1.42
N ARG A 533 21.82 -19.10 -2.34
CA ARG A 533 20.89 -18.69 -3.40
C ARG A 533 20.94 -19.70 -4.56
N THR A 534 19.80 -20.27 -4.96
CA THR A 534 19.69 -21.14 -6.14
C THR A 534 19.25 -20.31 -7.35
N ASP A 535 20.20 -20.02 -8.24
CA ASP A 535 19.89 -19.47 -9.55
C ASP A 535 18.97 -20.44 -10.31
N MET A 536 18.09 -19.89 -11.14
CA MET A 536 17.34 -20.76 -12.06
C MET A 536 18.32 -21.36 -13.07
N ASP A 537 18.45 -22.69 -13.06
CA ASP A 537 19.22 -23.42 -14.09
C ASP A 537 18.71 -23.12 -15.51
N ASN A 538 17.42 -22.77 -15.64
CA ASN A 538 16.74 -22.47 -16.89
C ASN A 538 16.10 -21.08 -16.88
N ALA A 539 16.25 -20.35 -17.99
CA ALA A 539 15.54 -19.10 -18.20
C ALA A 539 14.01 -19.33 -18.19
N ILE A 540 13.29 -18.45 -17.50
CA ILE A 540 11.83 -18.45 -17.49
C ILE A 540 11.34 -17.64 -18.67
N TYR A 541 10.43 -18.21 -19.45
CA TYR A 541 9.74 -17.50 -20.53
C TYR A 541 8.24 -17.43 -20.24
N ARG A 542 7.61 -16.33 -20.63
CA ARG A 542 6.17 -16.10 -20.44
C ARG A 542 5.49 -15.81 -21.77
N THR A 543 4.26 -16.29 -21.88
CA THR A 543 3.38 -15.93 -22.98
C THR A 543 2.67 -14.61 -22.65
N ILE A 544 2.68 -13.68 -23.61
CA ILE A 544 1.84 -12.49 -23.55
C ILE A 544 0.53 -12.81 -24.27
N THR A 545 -0.58 -12.84 -23.54
CA THR A 545 -1.91 -13.12 -24.09
C THR A 545 -2.73 -11.83 -24.20
N ASN A 546 -3.84 -11.88 -24.95
CA ASN A 546 -4.71 -10.71 -25.21
C ASN A 546 -4.03 -9.53 -25.92
N VAL A 547 -3.04 -9.81 -26.77
CA VAL A 547 -2.41 -8.81 -27.63
C VAL A 547 -3.35 -8.52 -28.82
N ALA A 548 -3.90 -7.30 -28.85
CA ALA A 548 -4.69 -6.82 -29.98
C ALA A 548 -3.85 -6.76 -31.27
N ALA A 549 -4.49 -6.72 -32.44
CA ALA A 549 -3.78 -6.62 -33.71
C ALA A 549 -3.03 -5.27 -33.79
N GLY A 550 -1.70 -5.32 -33.91
CA GLY A 550 -0.88 -4.13 -34.05
C GLY A 550 -0.99 -3.51 -35.44
N ARG A 551 -0.72 -2.21 -35.59
CA ARG A 551 -0.69 -1.59 -36.92
C ARG A 551 0.48 -2.16 -37.74
N ILE A 552 0.23 -2.52 -39.00
CA ILE A 552 1.24 -3.06 -39.91
C ILE A 552 1.67 -1.97 -40.91
N ASN A 553 2.67 -1.17 -40.54
CA ASN A 553 3.34 -0.20 -41.40
C ASN A 553 4.80 0.02 -40.91
N ALA A 554 5.60 0.78 -41.67
CA ALA A 554 7.04 0.93 -41.41
C ALA A 554 7.37 1.67 -40.09
N ASP A 555 6.46 2.51 -39.60
CA ASP A 555 6.69 3.38 -38.45
C ASP A 555 6.01 2.87 -37.16
N SER A 556 5.34 1.73 -37.22
CA SER A 556 4.58 1.16 -36.09
C SER A 556 5.50 0.55 -35.04
N THR A 557 5.25 0.88 -33.77
CA THR A 557 5.91 0.29 -32.59
C THR A 557 4.97 -0.63 -31.81
N ASP A 558 3.85 -1.04 -32.41
CA ASP A 558 2.89 -1.94 -31.77
C ASP A 558 3.42 -3.38 -31.81
N ALA A 559 3.13 -4.17 -30.76
CA ALA A 559 3.34 -5.61 -30.83
C ALA A 559 2.39 -6.24 -31.86
N ILE A 560 2.92 -7.11 -32.73
CA ILE A 560 2.09 -7.96 -33.59
C ILE A 560 1.58 -9.18 -32.82
N ASN A 561 0.38 -9.65 -33.13
CA ASN A 561 -0.17 -10.84 -32.51
C ASN A 561 -0.03 -12.09 -33.42
N GLY A 562 -0.28 -13.27 -32.85
CA GLY A 562 -0.17 -14.55 -33.57
C GLY A 562 -1.12 -14.66 -34.77
N SER A 563 -2.28 -14.02 -34.74
CA SER A 563 -3.24 -14.05 -35.86
C SER A 563 -2.73 -13.29 -37.09
N GLN A 564 -2.00 -12.18 -36.88
CA GLN A 564 -1.41 -11.40 -37.97
C GLN A 564 -0.28 -12.19 -38.64
N LEU A 565 0.59 -12.81 -37.85
CA LEU A 565 1.65 -13.66 -38.39
C LEU A 565 1.08 -14.88 -39.12
N TYR A 566 0.06 -15.53 -38.55
CA TYR A 566 -0.61 -16.66 -39.17
C TYR A 566 -1.22 -16.30 -40.53
N ALA A 567 -1.82 -15.11 -40.67
CA ALA A 567 -2.37 -14.64 -41.94
C ALA A 567 -1.29 -14.50 -43.03
N VAL A 568 -0.12 -13.94 -42.67
CA VAL A 568 1.02 -13.80 -43.60
C VAL A 568 1.60 -15.16 -43.99
N MET A 569 1.74 -16.08 -43.02
CA MET A 569 2.22 -17.44 -43.29
C MET A 569 1.26 -18.22 -44.20
N GLY A 570 -0.06 -18.07 -44.00
CA GLY A 570 -1.08 -18.68 -44.86
C GLY A 570 -0.98 -18.22 -46.31
N ALA A 571 -0.85 -16.90 -46.55
CA ALA A 571 -0.67 -16.36 -47.90
C ALA A 571 0.61 -16.86 -48.57
N THR A 572 1.70 -17.05 -47.80
CA THR A 572 2.96 -17.58 -48.32
C THR A 572 2.84 -19.05 -48.72
N GLU A 573 2.10 -19.84 -47.95
CA GLU A 573 1.81 -21.24 -48.24
C GLU A 573 0.94 -21.41 -49.51
N GLU A 574 -0.07 -20.56 -49.69
CA GLU A 574 -0.88 -20.55 -50.92
C GLU A 574 -0.04 -20.20 -52.15
N ASN A 575 0.83 -19.20 -52.03
CA ASN A 575 1.77 -18.85 -53.09
C ASN A 575 2.72 -20.01 -53.43
N ARG A 576 3.21 -20.76 -52.43
CA ARG A 576 4.04 -21.95 -52.66
C ARG A 576 3.29 -22.99 -53.49
N LYS A 577 2.05 -23.33 -53.12
CA LYS A 577 1.21 -24.28 -53.86
C LYS A 577 0.95 -23.82 -55.30
N LEU A 578 0.71 -22.53 -55.51
CA LEU A 578 0.55 -21.96 -56.85
C LEU A 578 1.82 -22.12 -57.70
N ILE A 579 3.00 -21.89 -57.11
CA ILE A 579 4.29 -22.08 -57.79
C ILE A 579 4.51 -23.55 -58.16
N GLU A 580 4.25 -24.49 -57.24
CA GLU A 580 4.36 -25.92 -57.51
C GLU A 580 3.44 -26.36 -58.65
N ASN A 581 2.18 -25.90 -58.64
CA ASN A 581 1.22 -26.17 -59.72
C ASN A 581 1.68 -25.59 -61.06
N ASN A 582 2.20 -24.36 -61.05
CA ASN A 582 2.75 -23.73 -62.26
C ASN A 582 3.96 -24.50 -62.81
N ALA A 583 4.84 -25.02 -61.94
CA ALA A 583 5.96 -25.84 -62.35
C ALA A 583 5.51 -27.15 -63.01
N ILE A 584 4.49 -27.83 -62.45
CA ILE A 584 3.88 -29.02 -63.05
C ILE A 584 3.29 -28.70 -64.43
N ASN A 585 2.52 -27.61 -64.55
CA ASN A 585 1.92 -27.18 -65.81
C ASN A 585 2.99 -26.86 -66.87
N LEU A 586 4.10 -26.25 -66.46
CA LEU A 586 5.23 -25.96 -67.35
C LEU A 586 5.87 -27.25 -67.83
N ALA A 587 6.15 -28.21 -66.94
CA ALA A 587 6.70 -29.51 -67.31
C ALA A 587 5.78 -30.30 -68.27
N GLN A 588 4.47 -30.27 -68.05
CA GLN A 588 3.50 -30.88 -68.96
C GLN A 588 3.46 -30.20 -70.34
N THR A 589 3.66 -28.88 -70.36
CA THR A 589 3.73 -28.11 -71.61
C THR A 589 5.02 -28.42 -72.36
N ASP A 590 6.13 -28.50 -71.66
CA ASP A 590 7.43 -28.90 -72.22
C ASP A 590 7.34 -30.31 -72.85
N HIS A 591 6.71 -31.26 -72.14
CA HIS A 591 6.46 -32.60 -72.69
C HIS A 591 5.52 -32.61 -73.92
N ARG A 592 4.54 -31.69 -73.98
CA ARG A 592 3.69 -31.52 -75.18
C ARG A 592 4.47 -30.93 -76.36
N ILE A 593 5.33 -29.95 -76.10
CA ILE A 593 6.19 -29.33 -77.12
C ILE A 593 7.13 -30.38 -77.69
N ASN A 594 7.83 -31.14 -76.83
CA ASN A 594 8.76 -32.19 -77.27
C ASN A 594 8.07 -33.26 -78.12
N ARG A 595 6.89 -33.75 -77.72
CA ARG A 595 6.11 -34.68 -78.56
C ARG A 595 5.68 -34.06 -79.90
N ARG A 596 5.38 -32.76 -79.94
CA ARG A 596 5.03 -32.08 -81.19
C ARG A 596 6.24 -31.91 -82.10
N ILE A 597 7.43 -31.64 -81.54
CA ILE A 597 8.70 -31.62 -82.27
C ILE A 597 8.94 -32.99 -82.90
N ASP A 598 8.86 -34.08 -82.13
CA ASP A 598 9.03 -35.44 -82.65
C ASP A 598 8.05 -35.76 -83.79
N SER A 599 6.77 -35.41 -83.61
CA SER A 599 5.72 -35.58 -84.63
C SER A 599 6.00 -34.79 -85.90
N VAL A 600 6.46 -33.54 -85.80
CA VAL A 600 6.81 -32.71 -86.96
C VAL A 600 8.03 -33.27 -87.68
N GLU A 601 9.04 -33.76 -86.94
CA GLU A 601 10.20 -34.41 -87.54
C GLU A 601 9.80 -35.68 -88.31
N GLU A 602 8.88 -36.49 -87.77
CA GLU A 602 8.38 -37.70 -88.43
C GLU A 602 7.56 -37.37 -89.69
N GLU A 603 6.66 -36.38 -89.61
CA GLU A 603 5.91 -35.86 -90.75
C GLU A 603 6.85 -35.36 -91.86
N SER A 604 7.91 -34.63 -91.51
CA SER A 604 8.93 -34.15 -92.45
C SER A 604 9.68 -35.31 -93.12
N ARG A 605 10.13 -36.31 -92.34
CA ARG A 605 10.82 -37.51 -92.88
C ARG A 605 9.92 -38.31 -93.83
N ALA A 606 8.64 -38.43 -93.51
CA ALA A 606 7.65 -39.10 -94.36
C ALA A 606 7.40 -38.32 -95.66
N GLY A 607 7.29 -36.99 -95.58
CA GLY A 607 7.20 -36.10 -96.75
C GLY A 607 8.40 -36.25 -97.68
N ASP A 608 9.61 -36.24 -97.14
CA ASP A 608 10.84 -36.45 -97.91
C ASP A 608 10.88 -37.83 -98.58
N ALA A 609 10.40 -38.88 -97.90
CA ALA A 609 10.31 -40.22 -98.46
C ALA A 609 9.30 -40.33 -99.61
N MET A 610 8.13 -39.66 -99.50
CA MET A 610 7.16 -39.55 -100.59
C MET A 610 7.76 -38.81 -101.79
N ASN A 611 8.43 -37.67 -101.56
CA ASN A 611 9.10 -36.92 -102.61
C ASN A 611 10.16 -37.76 -103.34
N ARG A 612 10.98 -38.53 -102.60
CA ARG A 612 11.93 -39.48 -103.20
C ARG A 612 11.24 -40.52 -104.08
N LYS A 613 10.13 -41.13 -103.62
CA LYS A 613 9.34 -42.09 -104.42
C LYS A 613 8.75 -41.45 -105.68
N LEU A 614 8.24 -40.21 -105.58
CA LEU A 614 7.68 -39.50 -106.71
C LEU A 614 8.74 -39.19 -107.77
N ILE A 615 9.93 -38.74 -107.36
CA ILE A 615 11.08 -38.50 -108.25
C ILE A 615 11.47 -39.80 -108.97
N GLU A 616 11.55 -40.91 -108.25
CA GLU A 616 11.89 -42.22 -108.83
C GLU A 616 10.84 -42.72 -109.84
N ASN A 617 9.55 -42.52 -109.55
CA ASN A 617 8.47 -42.85 -110.49
C ASN A 617 8.56 -41.99 -111.77
N ASN A 618 8.77 -40.68 -111.61
CA ASN A 618 8.94 -39.77 -112.74
C ASN A 618 10.17 -40.13 -113.58
N ARG A 619 11.28 -40.52 -112.94
CA ARG A 619 12.49 -41.02 -113.62
C ARG A 619 12.19 -42.22 -114.52
N LYS A 620 11.48 -43.24 -114.00
CA LYS A 620 11.09 -44.43 -114.78
C LYS A 620 10.14 -44.10 -115.94
N LEU A 621 9.21 -43.17 -115.72
CA LEU A 621 8.30 -42.69 -116.77
C LEU A 621 9.06 -42.02 -117.92
N ILE A 622 10.03 -41.16 -117.60
CA ILE A 622 10.89 -40.51 -118.61
C ILE A 622 11.68 -41.55 -119.40
N GLU A 623 12.30 -42.52 -118.71
CA GLU A 623 13.07 -43.59 -119.34
C GLU A 623 12.24 -44.40 -120.35
N ASN A 624 11.01 -44.79 -119.97
CA ASN A 624 10.07 -45.48 -120.85
C ASN A 624 9.65 -44.64 -122.07
N ASN A 625 9.44 -43.33 -121.89
CA ASN A 625 9.08 -42.44 -122.98
C ASN A 625 10.24 -42.30 -123.99
N THR A 626 11.48 -42.21 -123.52
CA THR A 626 12.68 -42.16 -124.36
C THR A 626 12.81 -43.40 -125.26
N ILE A 627 12.55 -44.60 -124.72
CA ILE A 627 12.59 -45.86 -125.50
C ILE A 627 11.51 -45.87 -126.60
N LYS A 628 10.28 -45.46 -126.28
CA LYS A 628 9.17 -45.40 -127.25
C LYS A 628 9.44 -44.42 -128.40
N LEU A 629 10.05 -43.28 -128.09
CA LEU A 629 10.48 -42.31 -129.09
C LEU A 629 11.53 -42.91 -130.03
N ALA A 630 12.56 -43.58 -129.51
CA ALA A 630 13.59 -44.24 -130.32
C ALA A 630 13.02 -45.33 -131.26
N GLN A 631 12.04 -46.11 -130.79
CA GLN A 631 11.37 -47.12 -131.64
C GLN A 631 10.53 -46.51 -132.76
N THR A 632 9.93 -45.34 -132.52
CA THR A 632 9.13 -44.61 -133.51
C THR A 632 10.04 -44.06 -134.60
N ASP A 633 11.17 -43.48 -134.21
CA ASP A 633 12.18 -42.92 -135.12
C ASP A 633 12.72 -43.99 -136.09
N HIS A 634 13.03 -45.20 -135.57
CA HIS A 634 13.50 -46.31 -136.38
C HIS A 634 12.46 -46.86 -137.38
N ARG A 635 11.17 -46.68 -137.09
CA ARG A 635 10.08 -47.07 -138.00
C ARG A 635 9.90 -46.07 -139.14
N ILE A 636 10.12 -44.78 -138.87
CA ILE A 636 10.02 -43.71 -139.86
C ILE A 636 11.13 -43.85 -140.89
N ASN A 637 12.38 -44.03 -140.46
CA ASN A 637 13.53 -44.13 -141.37
C ASN A 637 13.38 -45.29 -142.38
N ARG A 638 12.94 -46.48 -141.94
CA ARG A 638 12.71 -47.61 -142.87
C ARG A 638 11.64 -47.37 -143.94
N ARG A 639 10.64 -46.52 -143.66
CA ARG A 639 9.61 -46.19 -144.66
C ARG A 639 10.14 -45.20 -145.70
N ILE A 640 11.04 -44.29 -145.30
CA ILE A 640 11.65 -43.32 -146.21
C ILE A 640 12.51 -44.05 -147.26
N ASP A 641 13.38 -44.96 -146.83
CA ASP A 641 14.25 -45.72 -147.74
C ASP A 641 13.46 -46.52 -148.79
N SER A 642 12.36 -47.15 -148.38
CA SER A 642 11.51 -47.94 -149.28
C SER A 642 10.83 -47.09 -150.37
N VAL A 643 10.42 -45.85 -150.05
CA VAL A 643 9.74 -44.96 -151.01
C VAL A 643 10.73 -44.44 -152.05
N GLU A 644 11.97 -44.14 -151.63
CA GLU A 644 13.00 -43.64 -152.53
C GLU A 644 13.43 -44.69 -153.58
N GLU A 645 13.53 -45.95 -153.16
CA GLU A 645 13.85 -47.10 -154.04
C GLU A 645 12.77 -47.30 -155.12
N GLU A 646 11.49 -47.22 -154.75
CA GLU A 646 10.36 -47.40 -155.68
C GLU A 646 10.29 -46.30 -156.74
N SER A 647 10.50 -45.04 -156.34
CA SER A 647 10.47 -43.90 -157.28
C SER A 647 11.52 -44.03 -158.37
N ARG A 648 12.76 -44.39 -158.01
CA ARG A 648 13.88 -44.48 -158.97
C ARG A 648 13.67 -45.56 -160.03
N ALA A 649 13.04 -46.68 -159.68
CA ALA A 649 12.75 -47.76 -160.63
C ALA A 649 11.67 -47.38 -161.66
N GLY A 650 10.66 -46.60 -161.26
CA GLY A 650 9.60 -46.13 -162.14
C GLY A 650 10.14 -45.26 -163.30
N ASP A 651 11.04 -44.34 -162.99
CA ASP A 651 11.61 -43.43 -163.99
C ASP A 651 12.50 -44.16 -165.02
N ALA A 652 13.27 -45.15 -164.58
CA ALA A 652 14.10 -45.96 -165.47
C ALA A 652 13.27 -46.76 -166.50
N MET A 653 12.08 -47.24 -166.11
CA MET A 653 11.15 -47.92 -167.01
C MET A 653 10.55 -46.98 -168.06
N ASN A 654 10.17 -45.76 -167.66
CA ASN A 654 9.63 -44.76 -168.60
C ASN A 654 10.65 -44.36 -169.66
N ALA A 655 11.91 -44.18 -169.28
CA ALA A 655 12.99 -43.91 -170.23
C ALA A 655 13.14 -45.03 -171.28
N ALA A 656 12.92 -46.29 -170.88
CA ALA A 656 13.03 -47.44 -171.79
C ALA A 656 11.89 -47.50 -172.82
N LEU A 657 10.65 -47.20 -172.41
CA LEU A 657 9.47 -47.18 -173.29
C LEU A 657 9.58 -46.10 -174.38
N ALA A 658 10.16 -44.94 -174.05
CA ALA A 658 10.34 -43.83 -174.99
C ALA A 658 11.30 -44.17 -176.15
N ALA A 659 12.14 -45.20 -176.01
CA ALA A 659 13.10 -45.63 -177.02
C ALA A 659 12.50 -46.53 -178.13
N LEU A 660 11.23 -46.96 -178.01
CA LEU A 660 10.57 -47.82 -179.00
C LEU A 660 10.08 -47.00 -180.22
N LYS A 661 10.85 -47.02 -181.32
CA LYS A 661 10.55 -46.24 -182.54
C LYS A 661 10.23 -47.13 -183.76
N PRO A 662 9.03 -47.00 -184.36
CA PRO A 662 8.66 -47.73 -185.57
C PRO A 662 9.39 -47.21 -186.83
N LEU A 663 9.76 -48.11 -187.74
CA LEU A 663 10.32 -47.83 -189.07
C LEU A 663 9.23 -47.45 -190.09
N GLN A 664 9.62 -46.79 -191.20
CA GLN A 664 8.72 -46.30 -192.25
C GLN A 664 7.99 -47.45 -193.00
N TYR A 665 6.86 -47.11 -193.64
CA TYR A 665 5.95 -48.07 -194.28
C TYR A 665 6.59 -48.79 -195.48
N ASP A 666 6.59 -50.12 -195.45
CA ASP A 666 6.96 -51.01 -196.56
C ASP A 666 5.74 -51.90 -196.93
N PRO A 667 5.27 -51.89 -198.19
CA PRO A 667 4.08 -52.63 -198.59
C PRO A 667 4.21 -54.16 -198.49
N ASN A 668 5.43 -54.72 -198.41
CA ASN A 668 5.66 -56.16 -198.28
C ASN A 668 5.82 -56.64 -196.82
N GLU A 669 6.10 -55.74 -195.86
CA GLU A 669 6.24 -56.06 -194.43
C GLU A 669 5.51 -55.06 -193.52
N LYS A 670 4.33 -55.48 -193.01
CA LYS A 670 3.43 -54.62 -192.23
C LYS A 670 3.63 -54.68 -190.70
N PHE A 671 4.47 -55.56 -190.16
CA PHE A 671 4.61 -55.78 -188.72
C PHE A 671 6.06 -55.61 -188.25
N GLN A 672 6.24 -54.97 -187.10
CA GLN A 672 7.56 -54.62 -186.54
C GLN A 672 7.61 -54.93 -185.05
N VAL A 673 8.77 -55.39 -184.60
CA VAL A 673 9.09 -55.55 -183.17
C VAL A 673 10.19 -54.56 -182.82
N MET A 674 10.03 -53.87 -181.70
CA MET A 674 10.92 -52.85 -181.18
C MET A 674 11.42 -53.28 -179.79
N ALA A 675 12.67 -52.96 -179.48
CA ALA A 675 13.20 -53.10 -178.13
C ALA A 675 13.92 -51.79 -177.76
N GLY A 676 13.78 -51.38 -176.50
CA GLY A 676 14.36 -50.17 -175.95
C GLY A 676 14.90 -50.43 -174.55
N THR A 677 15.87 -49.64 -174.12
CA THR A 677 16.35 -49.66 -172.73
C THR A 677 16.53 -48.22 -172.27
N GLY A 678 16.34 -47.98 -170.98
CA GLY A 678 16.47 -46.68 -170.34
C GLY A 678 17.09 -46.85 -168.97
N ARG A 679 17.86 -45.87 -168.50
CA ARG A 679 18.54 -45.93 -167.20
C ARG A 679 18.26 -44.65 -166.44
N PHE A 680 17.94 -44.77 -165.15
CA PHE A 680 17.81 -43.64 -164.24
C PHE A 680 18.52 -43.95 -162.93
N LYS A 681 19.58 -43.18 -162.64
CA LYS A 681 20.56 -43.48 -161.57
C LYS A 681 21.05 -44.94 -161.64
N ASP A 682 20.86 -45.69 -160.55
CA ASP A 682 21.29 -47.06 -160.35
C ASP A 682 20.30 -48.10 -160.92
N LYS A 683 19.11 -47.69 -161.38
CA LYS A 683 18.10 -48.59 -161.98
C LYS A 683 18.12 -48.55 -163.51
N GLN A 684 17.97 -49.71 -164.14
CA GLN A 684 17.87 -49.89 -165.59
C GLN A 684 16.52 -50.50 -165.95
N GLY A 685 15.77 -49.83 -166.84
CA GLY A 685 14.56 -50.33 -167.46
C GLY A 685 14.83 -50.92 -168.84
N PHE A 686 14.11 -52.00 -169.15
CA PHE A 686 14.04 -52.61 -170.46
C PHE A 686 12.61 -52.54 -170.96
N ALA A 687 12.43 -52.21 -172.23
CA ALA A 687 11.15 -52.14 -172.89
C ALA A 687 11.12 -52.97 -174.17
N LEU A 688 9.98 -53.58 -174.43
CA LEU A 688 9.67 -54.28 -175.69
C LEU A 688 8.37 -53.71 -176.22
N GLY A 689 8.30 -53.54 -177.54
CA GLY A 689 7.11 -53.05 -178.21
C GLY A 689 6.91 -53.68 -179.56
N VAL A 690 5.70 -53.52 -180.08
CA VAL A 690 5.29 -53.98 -181.40
C VAL A 690 4.60 -52.84 -182.13
N ALA A 691 4.77 -52.79 -183.44
CA ALA A 691 4.07 -51.83 -184.29
C ALA A 691 3.52 -52.54 -185.52
N HIS A 692 2.30 -52.21 -185.94
CA HIS A 692 1.67 -52.78 -187.11
C HIS A 692 1.07 -51.69 -188.00
N HIS A 693 1.50 -51.64 -189.26
CA HIS A 693 0.95 -50.75 -190.28
C HIS A 693 -0.21 -51.43 -190.97
N ILE A 694 -1.43 -50.94 -190.77
CA ILE A 694 -2.63 -51.51 -191.42
C ILE A 694 -2.60 -51.14 -192.92
N ASN A 695 -2.25 -49.89 -193.21
CA ASN A 695 -2.04 -49.31 -194.53
C ASN A 695 -1.02 -48.16 -194.45
N GLU A 696 -0.69 -47.53 -195.58
CA GLU A 696 0.28 -46.42 -195.64
C GLU A 696 -0.04 -45.26 -194.68
N ASN A 697 -1.30 -45.14 -194.27
CA ASN A 697 -1.82 -44.03 -193.50
C ASN A 697 -2.19 -44.39 -192.05
N LEU A 698 -2.01 -45.63 -191.58
CA LEU A 698 -2.40 -46.02 -190.21
C LEU A 698 -1.43 -47.03 -189.59
N LEU A 699 -0.87 -46.64 -188.43
CA LEU A 699 0.03 -47.42 -187.58
C LEU A 699 -0.55 -47.60 -186.18
N LEU A 700 -0.50 -48.83 -185.67
CA LEU A 700 -0.75 -49.15 -184.26
C LEU A 700 0.60 -49.47 -183.59
N ASN A 701 0.84 -48.97 -182.37
CA ASN A 701 2.00 -49.38 -181.58
C ASN A 701 1.64 -49.68 -180.11
N ALA A 702 2.38 -50.59 -179.49
CA ALA A 702 2.25 -50.88 -178.06
C ALA A 702 3.60 -51.30 -177.48
N GLY A 703 3.82 -51.04 -176.20
CA GLY A 703 5.07 -51.34 -175.50
C GLY A 703 4.88 -51.60 -174.01
N ALA A 704 5.87 -52.25 -173.41
CA ALA A 704 5.92 -52.58 -171.99
C ALA A 704 7.33 -52.40 -171.47
N ALA A 705 7.51 -51.88 -170.26
CA ALA A 705 8.82 -51.80 -169.60
C ALA A 705 8.87 -52.43 -168.20
N TYR A 706 10.08 -52.86 -167.85
CA TYR A 706 10.43 -53.52 -166.60
C TYR A 706 11.84 -53.11 -166.14
N SER A 707 12.04 -52.84 -164.84
CA SER A 707 13.34 -52.41 -164.27
C SER A 707 13.78 -53.22 -163.02
N GLY A 708 13.32 -54.46 -162.86
CA GLY A 708 13.70 -55.29 -161.71
C GLY A 708 12.91 -55.00 -160.42
N SER A 709 12.05 -53.97 -160.39
CA SER A 709 11.08 -53.72 -159.32
C SER A 709 9.79 -54.54 -159.51
N LYS A 710 9.00 -54.70 -158.44
CA LYS A 710 7.72 -55.45 -158.47
C LYS A 710 6.70 -54.88 -159.46
N TYR A 711 6.80 -53.59 -159.79
CA TYR A 711 5.88 -52.88 -160.67
C TYR A 711 6.40 -52.84 -162.13
N LYS A 712 5.47 -52.91 -163.09
CA LYS A 712 5.71 -52.89 -164.54
C LYS A 712 4.89 -51.77 -165.17
N ILE A 713 5.40 -51.12 -166.21
CA ILE A 713 4.71 -50.03 -166.92
C ILE A 713 4.37 -50.49 -168.34
N TRP A 714 3.20 -50.13 -168.86
CA TRP A 714 2.73 -50.49 -170.21
C TRP A 714 2.20 -49.25 -170.95
N ASN A 715 2.37 -49.18 -172.26
CA ASN A 715 1.82 -48.13 -173.13
C ASN A 715 1.23 -48.71 -174.44
N ALA A 716 0.31 -47.98 -175.05
CA ALA A 716 -0.27 -48.28 -176.37
C ALA A 716 -0.67 -46.98 -177.07
N GLY A 717 -0.57 -46.94 -178.41
CA GLY A 717 -0.82 -45.77 -179.23
C GLY A 717 -1.29 -46.10 -180.65
N ILE A 718 -1.93 -45.12 -181.27
CA ILE A 718 -2.43 -45.15 -182.65
C ILE A 718 -1.93 -43.90 -183.36
N THR A 719 -1.45 -44.05 -184.59
CA THR A 719 -0.92 -42.95 -185.41
C THR A 719 -1.51 -43.03 -186.82
N TYR A 720 -2.15 -41.95 -187.30
CA TYR A 720 -2.77 -41.87 -188.64
C TYR A 720 -2.21 -40.70 -189.46
N ARG A 721 -2.13 -40.83 -190.80
CA ARG A 721 -1.49 -39.89 -191.76
C ARG A 721 -2.51 -39.41 -192.82
N PHE A 722 -2.49 -38.13 -193.25
CA PHE A 722 -3.47 -37.54 -194.21
C PHE A 722 -2.80 -36.79 -195.42
N GLY A 723 -3.20 -37.01 -196.71
CA GLY A 723 -2.92 -36.16 -197.92
C GLY A 723 -2.82 -36.82 -199.35
N SER A 724 -3.18 -36.15 -200.48
CA SER A 724 -3.26 -36.64 -201.91
C SER A 724 -2.62 -35.74 -203.02
N SER A 725 -2.33 -36.36 -204.19
CA SER A 725 -1.72 -36.05 -205.53
C SER A 725 -1.81 -34.67 -206.26
N ASN A 726 -0.64 -34.22 -206.78
CA ASN A 726 -0.24 -33.49 -208.02
C ASN A 726 -0.69 -32.04 -208.42
N GLN A 727 0.33 -31.27 -208.89
CA GLN A 727 0.44 -29.99 -209.64
C GLN A 727 0.69 -28.64 -208.92
N LYS A 728 1.53 -27.83 -209.59
CA LYS A 728 2.40 -26.73 -209.14
C LYS A 728 1.79 -25.31 -209.25
N ALA A 729 2.25 -24.43 -208.33
CA ALA A 729 2.34 -22.95 -208.32
C ALA A 729 1.01 -22.14 -208.23
N PRO A 730 0.93 -21.04 -207.41
CA PRO A 730 1.89 -19.92 -207.39
C PRO A 730 2.24 -19.23 -206.01
N VAL A 731 3.39 -18.55 -206.03
CA VAL A 731 3.87 -17.26 -205.42
C VAL A 731 3.19 -16.60 -204.18
N ILE A 732 4.04 -16.18 -203.20
CA ILE A 732 4.20 -14.84 -202.50
C ILE A 732 4.96 -15.11 -201.15
N LYS A 733 6.27 -14.79 -200.98
CA LYS A 733 6.94 -13.54 -200.53
C LYS A 733 6.74 -13.07 -199.05
N VAL A 734 7.86 -13.10 -198.29
CA VAL A 734 8.52 -11.99 -197.55
C VAL A 734 8.26 -11.73 -196.03
N SER A 735 9.38 -11.75 -195.27
CA SER A 735 9.78 -10.92 -194.09
C SER A 735 9.08 -11.11 -192.73
N ASN A 736 9.63 -10.75 -191.56
CA ASN A 736 10.97 -10.36 -191.11
C ASN A 736 10.98 -10.46 -189.58
N ASP A 737 12.20 -10.38 -189.05
CA ASP A 737 12.64 -10.01 -187.71
C ASP A 737 11.83 -8.97 -186.92
N GLU A 738 12.17 -8.94 -185.62
CA GLU A 738 12.14 -7.74 -184.76
C GLU A 738 10.75 -7.17 -184.42
N GLN A 739 10.08 -7.67 -183.37
CA GLN A 739 9.39 -6.77 -182.41
C GLN A 739 8.79 -7.33 -181.10
N ARG A 740 8.81 -8.64 -180.79
CA ARG A 740 8.22 -9.11 -179.50
C ARG A 740 9.18 -9.29 -178.32
N ILE A 741 10.41 -8.80 -178.47
CA ILE A 741 11.27 -8.36 -177.35
C ILE A 741 10.63 -7.19 -176.57
N ARG A 742 9.61 -6.50 -177.10
CA ARG A 742 8.89 -5.42 -176.39
C ARG A 742 7.73 -5.85 -175.48
N SER A 743 7.29 -7.11 -175.50
CA SER A 743 6.17 -7.56 -174.64
C SER A 743 6.57 -8.30 -173.36
N LEU A 744 7.88 -8.54 -173.17
CA LEU A 744 8.45 -9.07 -171.91
C LEU A 744 8.81 -7.96 -170.90
N GLU A 745 8.70 -6.68 -171.28
CA GLU A 745 8.93 -5.53 -170.38
C GLU A 745 7.63 -4.92 -169.81
N GLN A 746 6.45 -5.15 -170.42
CA GLN A 746 5.17 -4.59 -169.93
C GLN A 746 4.52 -5.39 -168.79
N GLU A 747 4.73 -6.71 -168.68
CA GLU A 747 4.09 -7.51 -167.63
C GLU A 747 4.87 -7.46 -166.29
N ASN A 748 6.19 -7.24 -166.34
CA ASN A 748 7.01 -6.89 -165.18
C ASN A 748 6.64 -5.50 -164.59
N MET A 749 5.96 -4.65 -165.37
CA MET A 749 5.50 -3.33 -164.92
C MET A 749 4.13 -3.39 -164.19
N MET A 750 3.31 -4.42 -164.44
CA MET A 750 1.94 -4.53 -163.89
C MET A 750 1.88 -5.24 -162.52
N LEU A 751 2.85 -6.11 -162.19
CA LEU A 751 2.96 -6.68 -160.83
C LEU A 751 3.73 -5.79 -159.83
N LYS A 752 4.59 -4.88 -160.34
CA LYS A 752 5.08 -3.73 -159.57
C LYS A 752 3.97 -2.75 -159.16
N GLN A 753 2.81 -2.75 -159.82
CA GLN A 753 1.64 -1.95 -159.41
C GLN A 753 0.83 -2.57 -158.27
N ARG A 754 0.93 -3.88 -157.99
CA ARG A 754 0.28 -4.50 -156.81
C ARG A 754 1.13 -4.42 -155.54
N LEU A 755 2.44 -4.26 -155.67
CA LEU A 755 3.35 -3.83 -154.59
C LEU A 755 2.96 -2.42 -154.05
N ALA A 756 2.29 -1.57 -154.83
CA ALA A 756 1.87 -0.24 -154.39
C ALA A 756 0.52 -0.18 -153.65
N ALA A 757 -0.28 -1.26 -153.60
CA ALA A 757 -1.66 -1.19 -153.08
C ALA A 757 -1.86 -1.69 -151.63
N ILE A 758 -0.99 -2.54 -151.07
CA ILE A 758 -1.19 -3.08 -149.70
C ILE A 758 0.00 -2.84 -148.75
N GLU A 759 1.20 -2.56 -149.26
CA GLU A 759 2.23 -1.89 -148.43
C GLU A 759 1.84 -0.43 -148.10
N ALA A 760 0.79 0.12 -148.75
CA ALA A 760 0.09 1.38 -148.40
C ALA A 760 -0.98 1.25 -147.30
N LYS A 761 -1.16 0.04 -146.74
CA LYS A 761 -1.70 -0.18 -145.38
C LYS A 761 -0.62 -0.83 -144.51
N LEU A 762 0.64 -0.44 -144.65
CA LEU A 762 1.11 0.72 -143.90
C LEU A 762 0.38 0.74 -142.56
N SER A 763 1.03 0.09 -141.61
CA SER A 763 1.41 0.84 -140.42
C SER A 763 0.30 1.79 -139.97
N LYS A 764 -0.77 1.21 -139.44
CA LYS A 764 -1.64 1.98 -138.57
C LYS A 764 -1.45 1.72 -137.10
N LEU A 765 -0.71 0.71 -136.63
CA LEU A 765 -0.17 0.61 -135.25
C LEU A 765 0.93 -0.48 -135.23
N LYS A 766 2.21 -0.18 -134.99
CA LYS A 766 2.86 0.15 -133.70
C LYS A 766 2.60 -0.87 -132.61
#